data_AF-P17214-F1
#
_entry.id   AF-P17214-F1
#
_cell.length_a   1.000
_cell.length_b   1.000
_cell.length_c   1.000
_cell.angle_alpha   90.00
_cell.angle_beta   90.00
_cell.angle_gamma   90.00
#
_symmetry.space_group_name_H-M   'P 1'
#
loop_
_entity.id
_entity.type
_entity.pdbx_description
1 polymer ?
#
loop_
_entity_poly.entity_id
_entity_poly.type
_entity_poly.pdbx_seq_one_letter_code
_entity_poly.pdbx_strand_id
1 'polypeptide(L)'
;MDNEEVNEECMRLFFKNARAHLDKHLTSRLTCDENAYITFRCFLDGIHRKSTRFLEELLLKQENMYHNNNYERINDSVIPLVLKLLWLQIHEPTLQWFEHWFHDIMRLSNRRKFRVFRIFQKKMIQFFKITHRYYYDIIEHLCAKYDMNSVISNALFAKLNLMQYTDGLSTHEKIILNTSNPLTFSIVISLQRCVINLGSTHFYKTLLNKPSNKPKSVEGFEKSIRYLNIASLYLPAVGDTYFQRAKIYLITGKFSLYFFELVRGALVRIPSKCALNNLKDFILTPDFPERRRLMKKLAILVSKDLKGEKSFFEGQIVLQFLSIVEHTLVPQSWNASRASNCWLLKEHLQMAALKYHSGNINVILENLAATMGSFDLMFTTRKSKEQKNKLKYADLSERQVFFLDLSFDFIANIIDVVIKPSWQKNMEDFRYLAIIRLLMCWIKSYRSILQYTHRHRKFCTSFALLLNDLINSPLNCSGNIYSHRPKRSYLFREDIIFREFSCINFALTDFNDDYVYDSPDMINNIIGCPTLTKVLSPKEECVLRIRSIIFSGMKFLEKNDTGVIWNASKYKFDLISPNIKIKRQIALSEISSKINVKTQQERVVSSRKVEAKRDEQQRKRAGKIAVTELEKQFANVRRTKKLSPLPEKDGVSSELVKHAASRGRKTITGPLSSDFLSYPDEAIDADEDITVQVPDTPT
;
A
#
# COMPACT_ATOMS: atom_id res chain seq x y z
N MET A 1 -19.23 -24.91 27.03
CA MET A 1 -19.34 -23.72 26.16
C MET A 1 -20.33 -23.92 24.99
N ASP A 2 -21.30 -24.83 25.04
CA ASP A 2 -22.23 -25.02 23.90
C ASP A 2 -23.50 -24.17 23.97
N ASN A 3 -23.72 -23.43 25.07
CA ASN A 3 -24.87 -22.53 25.29
C ASN A 3 -24.50 -21.06 25.57
N GLU A 4 -23.23 -20.66 25.43
CA GLU A 4 -22.84 -19.25 25.61
C GLU A 4 -23.04 -18.47 24.31
N GLU A 5 -23.70 -17.31 24.40
CA GLU A 5 -23.92 -16.42 23.26
C GLU A 5 -22.57 -16.02 22.64
N VAL A 6 -22.41 -16.27 21.33
CA VAL A 6 -21.17 -15.95 20.62
C VAL A 6 -20.96 -14.44 20.62
N ASN A 7 -19.97 -14.00 21.39
CA ASN A 7 -19.52 -12.61 21.47
C ASN A 7 -18.01 -12.52 21.23
N GLU A 8 -17.50 -11.30 21.09
CA GLU A 8 -16.09 -11.04 20.78
C GLU A 8 -15.12 -11.65 21.79
N GLU A 9 -15.45 -11.59 23.08
CA GLU A 9 -14.60 -12.10 24.16
C GLU A 9 -14.49 -13.62 24.11
N CYS A 10 -15.63 -14.31 23.94
CA CYS A 10 -15.69 -15.76 23.77
C CYS A 10 -14.83 -16.22 22.59
N MET A 11 -14.92 -15.54 21.44
CA MET A 11 -14.10 -15.85 20.26
C MET A 11 -12.60 -15.66 20.53
N ARG A 12 -12.21 -14.55 21.16
CA ARG A 12 -10.80 -14.27 21.49
C ARG A 12 -10.25 -15.31 22.46
N LEU A 13 -11.01 -15.66 23.49
CA LEU A 13 -10.61 -16.67 24.47
C LEU A 13 -10.48 -18.05 23.81
N PHE A 14 -11.43 -18.44 22.96
CA PHE A 14 -11.35 -19.69 22.21
C PHE A 14 -10.08 -19.78 21.36
N PHE A 15 -9.79 -18.77 20.54
CA PHE A 15 -8.60 -18.81 19.67
C PHE A 15 -7.30 -18.72 20.46
N LYS A 16 -7.26 -18.00 21.59
CA LYS A 16 -6.12 -18.00 22.51
C LYS A 16 -5.86 -19.39 23.10
N ASN A 17 -6.90 -20.08 23.56
CA ASN A 17 -6.78 -21.43 24.08
C ASN A 17 -6.40 -22.43 22.98
N ALA A 18 -6.94 -22.27 21.77
CA ALA A 18 -6.56 -23.08 20.62
C ALA A 18 -5.09 -22.88 20.24
N ARG A 19 -4.56 -21.64 20.30
CA ARG A 19 -3.14 -21.35 20.09
C ARG A 19 -2.25 -22.13 21.06
N ALA A 20 -2.56 -22.12 22.35
CA ALA A 20 -1.79 -22.84 23.35
C ALA A 20 -1.78 -24.37 23.11
N HIS A 21 -2.91 -24.95 22.66
CA HIS A 21 -2.96 -26.37 22.29
C HIS A 21 -2.21 -26.66 20.99
N LEU A 22 -2.28 -25.76 20.01
CA LEU A 22 -1.51 -25.86 18.77
C LEU A 22 -0.01 -25.94 19.08
N ASP A 23 0.50 -25.09 19.97
CA ASP A 23 1.94 -25.09 20.31
C ASP A 23 2.39 -26.42 20.94
N LYS A 24 1.52 -27.11 21.71
CA LYS A 24 1.78 -28.47 22.20
C LYS A 24 1.88 -29.48 21.05
N HIS A 25 1.02 -29.37 20.03
CA HIS A 25 1.14 -30.19 18.83
C HIS A 25 2.45 -29.90 18.08
N LEU A 26 2.79 -28.63 17.86
CA LEU A 26 3.96 -28.21 17.08
C LEU A 26 5.32 -28.49 17.76
N THR A 27 5.36 -28.58 19.09
CA THR A 27 6.56 -28.94 19.87
C THR A 27 6.80 -30.45 19.96
N SER A 28 5.74 -31.27 19.90
CA SER A 28 5.87 -32.71 19.75
C SER A 28 6.57 -33.02 18.41
N ARG A 29 7.39 -34.09 18.33
CA ARG A 29 8.21 -34.44 17.15
C ARG A 29 7.37 -34.88 15.92
N LEU A 30 6.49 -34.01 15.43
CA LEU A 30 5.70 -34.12 14.19
C LEU A 30 6.55 -34.41 12.95
N THR A 31 7.85 -34.21 13.03
CA THR A 31 8.77 -34.32 11.90
C THR A 31 8.85 -35.71 11.29
N CYS A 32 8.43 -36.77 11.99
CA CYS A 32 8.47 -38.14 11.44
C CYS A 32 7.24 -39.00 11.74
N ASP A 33 6.50 -38.76 12.83
CA ASP A 33 5.39 -39.65 13.21
C ASP A 33 4.09 -39.33 12.46
N GLU A 34 3.49 -40.34 11.84
CA GLU A 34 2.21 -40.23 11.14
C GLU A 34 1.05 -40.12 12.15
N ASN A 35 1.13 -40.80 13.30
CA ASN A 35 0.08 -40.77 14.32
C ASN A 35 -0.06 -39.38 14.94
N ALA A 36 1.05 -38.74 15.33
CA ALA A 36 1.04 -37.36 15.79
C ALA A 36 0.43 -36.38 14.76
N TYR A 37 0.68 -36.60 13.47
CA TYR A 37 0.11 -35.76 12.41
C TYR A 37 -1.39 -35.99 12.22
N ILE A 38 -1.86 -37.23 12.38
CA ILE A 38 -3.30 -37.55 12.40
C ILE A 38 -3.98 -36.81 13.55
N THR A 39 -3.41 -36.83 14.76
CA THR A 39 -3.97 -36.10 15.91
C THR A 39 -4.01 -34.59 15.67
N PHE A 40 -2.94 -34.02 15.10
CA PHE A 40 -2.91 -32.61 14.70
C PHE A 40 -4.00 -32.28 13.66
N ARG A 41 -4.23 -33.16 12.68
CA ARG A 41 -5.30 -32.97 11.69
C ARG A 41 -6.68 -33.01 12.34
N CYS A 42 -6.94 -33.96 13.24
CA CYS A 42 -8.21 -34.01 13.98
C CYS A 42 -8.44 -32.75 14.81
N PHE A 43 -7.39 -32.21 15.43
CA PHE A 43 -7.43 -30.92 16.12
C PHE A 43 -7.80 -29.78 15.15
N LEU A 44 -7.14 -29.69 14.00
CA LEU A 44 -7.41 -28.67 12.99
C LEU A 44 -8.85 -28.75 12.45
N ASP A 45 -9.33 -29.95 12.15
CA ASP A 45 -10.71 -30.19 11.70
C ASP A 45 -11.74 -29.80 12.78
N GLY A 46 -11.39 -29.96 14.06
CA GLY A 46 -12.18 -29.47 15.20
C GLY A 46 -12.25 -27.94 15.25
N ILE A 47 -11.10 -27.27 15.10
CA ILE A 47 -11.03 -25.80 15.05
C ILE A 47 -11.79 -25.23 13.86
N HIS A 48 -11.66 -25.84 12.68
CA HIS A 48 -12.38 -25.44 11.47
C HIS A 48 -13.88 -25.54 11.67
N ARG A 49 -14.38 -26.67 12.18
CA ARG A 49 -15.80 -26.85 12.48
C ARG A 49 -16.33 -25.81 13.47
N LYS A 50 -15.61 -25.55 14.57
CA LYS A 50 -16.05 -24.55 15.56
C LYS A 50 -16.01 -23.12 14.99
N SER A 51 -14.99 -22.79 14.19
CA SER A 51 -14.87 -21.51 13.50
C SER A 51 -15.97 -21.31 12.46
N THR A 52 -16.32 -22.33 11.68
CA THR A 52 -17.44 -22.28 10.73
C THR A 52 -18.76 -22.08 11.47
N ARG A 53 -18.99 -22.79 12.59
CA ARG A 53 -20.17 -22.59 13.42
C ARG A 53 -20.27 -21.16 13.96
N PHE A 54 -19.17 -20.57 14.43
CA PHE A 54 -19.15 -19.16 14.83
C PHE A 54 -19.54 -18.23 13.67
N LEU A 55 -19.01 -18.48 12.47
CA LEU A 55 -19.36 -17.68 11.29
C LEU A 55 -20.85 -17.80 10.96
N GLU A 56 -21.40 -19.01 10.94
CA GLU A 56 -22.82 -19.27 10.64
C GLU A 56 -23.75 -18.59 11.66
N GLU A 57 -23.49 -18.76 12.96
CA GLU A 57 -24.29 -18.16 14.04
C GLU A 57 -24.23 -16.62 13.98
N LEU A 58 -23.03 -16.05 13.73
CA LEU A 58 -22.88 -14.60 13.59
C LEU A 58 -23.54 -14.07 12.32
N LEU A 59 -23.37 -14.73 11.17
CA LEU A 59 -24.02 -14.35 9.92
C LEU A 59 -25.54 -14.33 10.09
N LEU A 60 -26.12 -15.40 10.65
CA LEU A 60 -27.55 -15.48 10.91
C LEU A 60 -28.04 -14.35 11.84
N LYS A 61 -27.28 -14.03 12.90
CA LYS A 61 -27.62 -12.93 13.81
C LYS A 61 -27.61 -11.57 13.11
N GLN A 62 -26.59 -11.30 12.29
CA GLN A 62 -26.48 -10.04 11.55
C GLN A 62 -27.55 -9.93 10.45
N GLU A 63 -27.89 -11.04 9.79
CA GLU A 63 -28.98 -11.12 8.81
C GLU A 63 -30.34 -10.85 9.44
N ASN A 64 -30.62 -11.44 10.60
CA ASN A 64 -31.86 -11.16 11.33
C ASN A 64 -31.97 -9.69 11.70
N MET A 65 -30.86 -9.03 12.07
CA MET A 65 -30.85 -7.58 12.30
C MET A 65 -31.11 -6.79 11.02
N TYR A 66 -30.53 -7.24 9.89
CA TYR A 66 -30.74 -6.65 8.57
C TYR A 66 -32.22 -6.71 8.14
N HIS A 67 -32.84 -7.89 8.21
CA HIS A 67 -34.24 -8.07 7.84
C HIS A 67 -35.20 -7.28 8.73
N ASN A 68 -34.85 -7.10 10.00
CA ASN A 68 -35.61 -6.28 10.95
C ASN A 68 -35.31 -4.77 10.85
N ASN A 69 -34.56 -4.32 9.83
CA ASN A 69 -34.13 -2.92 9.65
C ASN A 69 -33.36 -2.33 10.87
N ASN A 70 -32.77 -3.18 11.71
CA ASN A 70 -32.01 -2.78 12.91
C ASN A 70 -30.53 -2.53 12.59
N TYR A 71 -30.27 -1.68 11.58
CA TYR A 71 -28.93 -1.48 11.03
C TYR A 71 -27.91 -0.96 12.05
N GLU A 72 -28.34 -0.16 13.03
CA GLU A 72 -27.46 0.38 14.08
C GLU A 72 -26.87 -0.69 15.02
N ARG A 73 -27.51 -1.86 15.10
CA ARG A 73 -27.03 -2.99 15.91
C ARG A 73 -26.11 -3.93 15.15
N ILE A 74 -26.03 -3.77 13.82
CA ILE A 74 -25.17 -4.62 12.99
C ILE A 74 -23.72 -4.27 13.30
N ASN A 75 -22.92 -5.29 13.60
CA ASN A 75 -21.49 -5.16 13.88
C ASN A 75 -20.70 -5.73 12.69
N ASP A 76 -20.12 -4.87 11.86
CA ASP A 76 -19.33 -5.26 10.68
C ASP A 76 -17.94 -5.79 11.00
N SER A 77 -17.52 -5.78 12.27
CA SER A 77 -16.20 -6.27 12.66
C SER A 77 -16.16 -7.74 13.11
N VAL A 78 -17.27 -8.29 13.61
CA VAL A 78 -17.25 -9.61 14.30
C VAL A 78 -16.98 -10.78 13.35
N ILE A 79 -17.57 -10.79 12.16
CA ILE A 79 -17.35 -11.87 11.17
C ILE A 79 -15.91 -11.83 10.63
N PRO A 80 -15.38 -10.67 10.18
CA PRO A 80 -13.97 -10.55 9.83
C PRO A 80 -12.99 -10.92 10.95
N LEU A 81 -13.37 -10.68 12.21
CA LEU A 81 -12.53 -10.99 13.36
C LEU A 81 -12.30 -12.49 13.51
N VAL A 82 -13.31 -13.35 13.30
CA VAL A 82 -13.14 -14.81 13.33
C VAL A 82 -12.06 -15.25 12.34
N LEU A 83 -12.17 -14.79 11.09
CA LEU A 83 -11.21 -15.11 10.02
C LEU A 83 -9.80 -14.60 10.33
N LYS A 84 -9.72 -13.42 10.95
CA LYS A 84 -8.45 -12.83 11.41
C LYS A 84 -7.82 -13.65 12.53
N LEU A 85 -8.59 -14.04 13.54
CA LEU A 85 -8.09 -14.82 14.66
C LEU A 85 -7.66 -16.21 14.22
N LEU A 86 -8.47 -16.89 13.40
CA LEU A 86 -8.09 -18.20 12.83
C LEU A 86 -6.77 -18.13 12.05
N TRP A 87 -6.58 -17.10 11.23
CA TRP A 87 -5.33 -16.91 10.51
C TRP A 87 -4.15 -16.69 11.47
N LEU A 88 -4.24 -15.69 12.34
CA LEU A 88 -3.12 -15.26 13.19
C LEU A 88 -2.78 -16.27 14.29
N GLN A 89 -3.77 -16.98 14.82
CA GLN A 89 -3.58 -17.88 15.96
C GLN A 89 -3.35 -19.33 15.54
N ILE A 90 -3.77 -19.74 14.33
CA ILE A 90 -3.73 -21.15 13.94
C ILE A 90 -2.96 -21.35 12.63
N HIS A 91 -3.40 -20.72 11.54
CA HIS A 91 -2.86 -21.02 10.21
C HIS A 91 -1.46 -20.46 9.98
N GLU A 92 -1.23 -19.17 10.24
CA GLU A 92 0.09 -18.56 10.06
C GLU A 92 1.16 -19.20 10.96
N PRO A 93 0.90 -19.44 12.26
CA PRO A 93 1.89 -20.13 13.09
C PRO A 93 2.21 -21.56 12.64
N THR A 94 1.21 -22.31 12.16
CA THR A 94 1.45 -23.65 11.58
C THR A 94 2.34 -23.56 10.34
N LEU A 95 2.13 -22.56 9.48
CA LEU A 95 2.95 -22.35 8.29
C LEU A 95 4.38 -21.90 8.64
N GLN A 96 4.54 -21.05 9.65
CA GLN A 96 5.85 -20.68 10.20
C GLN A 96 6.60 -21.89 10.78
N TRP A 97 5.89 -22.81 11.42
CA TRP A 97 6.49 -24.07 11.87
C TRP A 97 6.96 -24.93 10.70
N PHE A 98 6.17 -25.06 9.63
CA PHE A 98 6.63 -25.73 8.40
C PHE A 98 7.84 -25.03 7.77
N GLU A 99 7.89 -23.70 7.80
CA GLU A 99 9.05 -22.94 7.35
C GLU A 99 10.30 -23.26 8.17
N HIS A 100 10.20 -23.29 9.51
CA HIS A 100 11.30 -23.67 10.38
C HIS A 100 11.78 -25.11 10.09
N TRP A 101 10.84 -26.07 9.99
CA TRP A 101 11.19 -27.45 9.66
C TRP A 101 11.86 -27.57 8.28
N PHE A 102 11.41 -26.79 7.30
CA PHE A 102 12.08 -26.71 6.00
C PHE A 102 13.52 -26.22 6.10
N HIS A 103 13.80 -25.20 6.92
CA HIS A 103 15.16 -24.72 7.15
C HIS A 103 16.07 -25.79 7.76
N ASP A 104 15.57 -26.58 8.70
CA ASP A 104 16.34 -27.70 9.27
C ASP A 104 16.61 -28.78 8.22
N ILE A 105 15.64 -29.09 7.36
CA ILE A 105 15.84 -30.01 6.23
C ILE A 105 16.93 -29.49 5.29
N MET A 106 17.00 -28.18 5.05
CA MET A 106 18.00 -27.58 4.16
C MET A 106 19.43 -27.71 4.70
N ARG A 107 19.62 -27.86 6.01
CA ARG A 107 20.91 -28.11 6.68
C ARG A 107 21.37 -29.57 6.62
N LEU A 108 20.50 -30.51 6.25
CA LEU A 108 20.84 -31.94 6.15
C LEU A 108 21.70 -32.26 4.92
N SER A 109 22.43 -33.38 4.99
CA SER A 109 23.12 -33.96 3.83
C SER A 109 22.15 -34.37 2.72
N ASN A 110 22.57 -34.32 1.45
CA ASN A 110 21.67 -34.48 0.29
C ASN A 110 20.76 -35.72 0.37
N ARG A 111 21.30 -36.90 0.71
CA ARG A 111 20.49 -38.14 0.79
C ARG A 111 19.43 -38.08 1.89
N ARG A 112 19.78 -37.59 3.09
CA ARG A 112 18.83 -37.43 4.21
C ARG A 112 17.81 -36.32 3.90
N LYS A 113 18.26 -35.22 3.31
CA LYS A 113 17.41 -34.10 2.86
C LYS A 113 16.28 -34.58 1.98
N PHE A 114 16.55 -35.36 0.91
CA PHE A 114 15.48 -35.85 0.02
C PHE A 114 14.47 -36.74 0.73
N ARG A 115 14.90 -37.65 1.61
CA ARG A 115 13.99 -38.54 2.35
C ARG A 115 13.07 -37.77 3.28
N VAL A 116 13.64 -36.90 4.12
CA VAL A 116 12.87 -36.09 5.08
C VAL A 116 11.98 -35.08 4.34
N PHE A 117 12.48 -34.49 3.25
CA PHE A 117 11.71 -33.56 2.43
C PHE A 117 10.44 -34.20 1.85
N ARG A 118 10.46 -35.47 1.43
CA ARG A 118 9.24 -36.15 0.95
C ARG A 118 8.17 -36.26 2.04
N ILE A 119 8.56 -36.59 3.27
CA ILE A 119 7.64 -36.68 4.42
C ILE A 119 7.07 -35.29 4.74
N PHE A 120 7.95 -34.30 4.85
CA PHE A 120 7.60 -32.89 5.02
C PHE A 120 6.60 -32.43 3.95
N GLN A 121 6.91 -32.68 2.67
CA GLN A 121 6.11 -32.22 1.55
C GLN A 121 4.72 -32.84 1.55
N LYS A 122 4.59 -34.13 1.89
CA LYS A 122 3.29 -34.80 2.04
C LYS A 122 2.41 -34.07 3.06
N LYS A 123 2.95 -33.83 4.26
CA LYS A 123 2.25 -33.16 5.36
C LYS A 123 1.91 -31.70 5.03
N MET A 124 2.88 -30.93 4.52
CA MET A 124 2.68 -29.53 4.13
C MET A 124 1.61 -29.38 3.03
N ILE A 125 1.61 -30.26 2.02
CA ILE A 125 0.59 -30.23 0.95
C ILE A 125 -0.80 -30.57 1.50
N GLN A 126 -0.90 -31.52 2.43
CA GLN A 126 -2.19 -31.83 3.08
C GLN A 126 -2.71 -30.63 3.87
N PHE A 127 -1.87 -29.99 4.69
CA PHE A 127 -2.23 -28.78 5.42
C PHE A 127 -2.63 -27.63 4.48
N PHE A 128 -1.87 -27.41 3.40
CA PHE A 128 -2.20 -26.44 2.36
C PHE A 128 -3.59 -26.69 1.77
N LYS A 129 -3.92 -27.94 1.42
CA LYS A 129 -5.22 -28.29 0.82
C LYS A 129 -6.37 -28.01 1.77
N ILE A 130 -6.24 -28.38 3.05
CA ILE A 130 -7.26 -28.16 4.07
C ILE A 130 -7.48 -26.65 4.29
N THR A 131 -6.40 -25.90 4.50
CA THR A 131 -6.46 -24.45 4.71
C THR A 131 -7.02 -23.71 3.50
N HIS A 132 -6.60 -24.10 2.28
CA HIS A 132 -7.12 -23.52 1.05
C HIS A 132 -8.61 -23.81 0.90
N ARG A 133 -9.04 -25.06 1.10
CA ARG A 133 -10.44 -25.44 0.95
C ARG A 133 -11.32 -24.68 1.95
N TYR A 134 -10.89 -24.56 3.22
CA TYR A 134 -11.60 -23.79 4.24
C TYR A 134 -11.94 -22.35 3.80
N TYR A 135 -10.95 -21.58 3.35
CA TYR A 135 -11.20 -20.19 2.93
C TYR A 135 -12.00 -20.11 1.64
N TYR A 136 -11.83 -21.06 0.74
CA TYR A 136 -12.58 -21.11 -0.51
C TYR A 136 -14.05 -21.51 -0.28
N ASP A 137 -14.33 -22.44 0.63
CA ASP A 137 -15.68 -22.83 1.06
C ASP A 137 -16.45 -21.63 1.62
N ILE A 138 -15.78 -20.79 2.44
CA ILE A 138 -16.39 -19.57 2.97
C ILE A 138 -16.72 -18.60 1.83
N ILE A 139 -15.83 -18.44 0.85
CA ILE A 139 -16.09 -17.60 -0.32
C ILE A 139 -17.30 -18.15 -1.10
N GLU A 140 -17.34 -19.45 -1.39
CA GLU A 140 -18.46 -20.13 -2.07
C GLU A 140 -19.77 -19.91 -1.30
N HIS A 141 -19.76 -20.07 0.03
CA HIS A 141 -20.92 -19.87 0.89
C HIS A 141 -21.45 -18.43 0.84
N LEU A 142 -20.55 -17.44 0.97
CA LEU A 142 -20.93 -16.02 0.89
C LEU A 142 -21.49 -15.68 -0.50
N CYS A 143 -20.86 -16.16 -1.58
CA CYS A 143 -21.35 -15.95 -2.94
C CYS A 143 -22.69 -16.66 -3.21
N ALA A 144 -22.95 -17.81 -2.58
CA ALA A 144 -24.22 -18.50 -2.71
C ALA A 144 -25.36 -17.75 -2.01
N LYS A 145 -25.08 -17.12 -0.86
CA LYS A 145 -26.10 -16.52 0.01
C LYS A 145 -26.41 -15.05 -0.30
N TYR A 146 -25.42 -14.28 -0.75
CA TYR A 146 -25.54 -12.84 -0.97
C TYR A 146 -25.40 -12.47 -2.45
N ASP A 147 -26.24 -11.54 -2.92
CA ASP A 147 -25.98 -10.84 -4.18
C ASP A 147 -25.09 -9.62 -3.90
N MET A 148 -23.87 -9.70 -4.44
CA MET A 148 -22.80 -8.72 -4.27
C MET A 148 -22.59 -7.83 -5.51
N ASN A 149 -23.41 -7.95 -6.55
CA ASN A 149 -23.19 -7.29 -7.85
C ASN A 149 -23.18 -5.75 -7.75
N SER A 150 -23.85 -5.19 -6.74
CA SER A 150 -23.92 -3.75 -6.47
C SER A 150 -22.65 -3.17 -5.84
N VAL A 151 -21.77 -4.02 -5.30
CA VAL A 151 -20.60 -3.63 -4.49
C VAL A 151 -19.30 -4.26 -4.98
N ILE A 152 -19.36 -5.40 -5.66
CA ILE A 152 -18.22 -6.13 -6.21
C ILE A 152 -18.48 -6.43 -7.69
N SER A 153 -17.45 -6.21 -8.51
CA SER A 153 -17.51 -6.46 -9.94
C SER A 153 -17.56 -7.96 -10.25
N ASN A 154 -18.44 -8.35 -11.16
CA ASN A 154 -18.49 -9.71 -11.71
C ASN A 154 -17.17 -10.15 -12.34
N ALA A 155 -16.39 -9.22 -12.90
CA ALA A 155 -15.07 -9.53 -13.44
C ALA A 155 -14.11 -10.10 -12.38
N LEU A 156 -14.31 -9.78 -11.09
CA LEU A 156 -13.53 -10.35 -9.99
C LEU A 156 -14.01 -11.76 -9.62
N PHE A 157 -15.32 -12.02 -9.69
CA PHE A 157 -15.87 -13.37 -9.51
C PHE A 157 -15.40 -14.32 -10.62
N ALA A 158 -15.32 -13.85 -11.89
CA ALA A 158 -14.68 -14.62 -12.97
C ALA A 158 -13.23 -15.01 -12.64
N LYS A 159 -12.43 -14.07 -12.12
CA LYS A 159 -11.02 -14.33 -11.77
C LYS A 159 -10.86 -15.36 -10.65
N LEU A 160 -11.91 -15.59 -9.87
CA LEU A 160 -11.98 -16.61 -8.84
C LEU A 160 -12.73 -17.87 -9.28
N ASN A 161 -13.18 -17.97 -10.54
CA ASN A 161 -14.02 -19.08 -11.02
C ASN A 161 -15.35 -19.24 -10.25
N LEU A 162 -16.00 -18.12 -9.91
CA LEU A 162 -17.24 -18.09 -9.11
C LEU A 162 -18.46 -17.62 -9.91
N MET A 163 -18.40 -17.58 -11.25
CA MET A 163 -19.51 -17.09 -12.09
C MET A 163 -20.81 -17.90 -11.95
N GLN A 164 -20.69 -19.19 -11.62
CA GLN A 164 -21.85 -20.04 -11.31
C GLN A 164 -22.73 -19.48 -10.18
N TYR A 165 -22.17 -18.65 -9.30
CA TYR A 165 -22.92 -18.00 -8.23
C TYR A 165 -23.44 -16.61 -8.63
N THR A 166 -23.02 -16.02 -9.74
CA THR A 166 -23.49 -14.68 -10.15
C THR A 166 -24.62 -14.74 -11.17
N ASP A 167 -24.75 -15.83 -11.92
CA ASP A 167 -25.56 -15.87 -13.15
C ASP A 167 -27.07 -16.14 -12.92
N GLY A 168 -27.61 -15.79 -11.75
CA GLY A 168 -29.05 -15.92 -11.45
C GLY A 168 -29.59 -17.36 -11.45
N LEU A 169 -28.74 -18.36 -11.65
CA LEU A 169 -29.08 -19.79 -11.70
C LEU A 169 -29.29 -20.41 -10.30
N SER A 170 -29.08 -19.66 -9.22
CA SER A 170 -29.34 -20.16 -7.87
C SER A 170 -30.84 -20.17 -7.60
N THR A 171 -31.37 -21.35 -7.28
CA THR A 171 -32.79 -21.59 -6.92
C THR A 171 -33.25 -20.90 -5.63
N HIS A 172 -32.33 -20.28 -4.88
CA HIS A 172 -32.62 -19.61 -3.61
C HIS A 172 -32.50 -18.10 -3.76
N GLU A 173 -33.49 -17.38 -3.22
CA GLU A 173 -33.51 -15.92 -3.17
C GLU A 173 -32.34 -15.41 -2.34
N LYS A 174 -31.47 -14.60 -2.95
CA LYS A 174 -30.27 -14.06 -2.29
C LYS A 174 -30.56 -12.76 -1.58
N ILE A 175 -29.88 -12.50 -0.48
CA ILE A 175 -29.91 -11.19 0.18
C ILE A 175 -29.13 -10.20 -0.70
N ILE A 176 -29.83 -9.21 -1.26
CA ILE A 176 -29.23 -8.16 -2.09
C ILE A 176 -28.50 -7.18 -1.17
N LEU A 177 -27.17 -7.15 -1.27
CA LEU A 177 -26.35 -6.20 -0.54
C LEU A 177 -26.37 -4.83 -1.23
N ASN A 178 -26.21 -3.77 -0.45
CA ASN A 178 -26.10 -2.40 -0.96
C ASN A 178 -24.97 -1.63 -0.27
N THR A 179 -24.48 -0.58 -0.90
CA THR A 179 -23.32 0.21 -0.44
C THR A 179 -23.53 0.97 0.87
N SER A 180 -24.77 1.04 1.38
CA SER A 180 -25.11 1.83 2.57
C SER A 180 -25.25 1.00 3.84
N ASN A 181 -25.18 -0.33 3.73
CA ASN A 181 -25.48 -1.23 4.84
C ASN A 181 -24.23 -1.76 5.56
N PRO A 182 -24.19 -1.77 6.91
CA PRO A 182 -23.10 -2.39 7.67
C PRO A 182 -22.87 -3.87 7.36
N LEU A 183 -23.92 -4.66 7.10
CA LEU A 183 -23.78 -6.07 6.73
C LEU A 183 -22.92 -6.23 5.48
N THR A 184 -23.14 -5.38 4.47
CA THR A 184 -22.33 -5.34 3.24
C THR A 184 -20.84 -5.21 3.56
N PHE A 185 -20.47 -4.29 4.46
CA PHE A 185 -19.07 -4.13 4.84
C PHE A 185 -18.53 -5.41 5.47
N SER A 186 -19.26 -6.01 6.40
CA SER A 186 -18.89 -7.27 7.05
C SER A 186 -18.60 -8.38 6.03
N ILE A 187 -19.47 -8.53 5.02
CA ILE A 187 -19.32 -9.54 3.97
C ILE A 187 -18.13 -9.23 3.07
N VAL A 188 -18.00 -7.99 2.58
CA VAL A 188 -16.89 -7.59 1.67
C VAL A 188 -15.53 -7.71 2.37
N ILE A 189 -15.41 -7.32 3.63
CA ILE A 189 -14.18 -7.46 4.41
C ILE A 189 -13.86 -8.95 4.61
N SER A 190 -14.87 -9.77 4.92
CA SER A 190 -14.69 -11.22 5.10
C SER A 190 -14.19 -11.89 3.82
N LEU A 191 -14.80 -11.57 2.68
CA LEU A 191 -14.37 -12.02 1.36
C LEU A 191 -12.91 -11.62 1.09
N GLN A 192 -12.58 -10.36 1.34
CA GLN A 192 -11.22 -9.85 1.17
C GLN A 192 -10.22 -10.59 2.06
N ARG A 193 -10.58 -10.87 3.32
CA ARG A 193 -9.73 -11.60 4.26
C ARG A 193 -9.46 -13.03 3.79
N CYS A 194 -10.48 -13.73 3.32
CA CYS A 194 -10.33 -15.06 2.73
C CYS A 194 -9.38 -15.02 1.54
N VAL A 195 -9.50 -14.04 0.65
CA VAL A 195 -8.62 -13.90 -0.51
C VAL A 195 -7.17 -13.56 -0.11
N ILE A 196 -6.94 -12.69 0.88
CA ILE A 196 -5.60 -12.47 1.45
C ILE A 196 -5.01 -13.78 1.97
N ASN A 197 -5.80 -14.54 2.74
CA ASN A 197 -5.35 -15.77 3.37
C ASN A 197 -5.06 -16.86 2.33
N LEU A 198 -5.83 -16.93 1.23
CA LEU A 198 -5.52 -17.77 0.07
C LEU A 198 -4.19 -17.36 -0.58
N GLY A 199 -3.99 -16.06 -0.82
CA GLY A 199 -2.73 -15.53 -1.35
C GLY A 199 -1.54 -15.88 -0.46
N SER A 200 -1.69 -15.74 0.85
CA SER A 200 -0.66 -16.06 1.85
C SER A 200 -0.39 -17.56 1.94
N THR A 201 -1.43 -18.40 1.87
CA THR A 201 -1.31 -19.86 1.83
C THR A 201 -0.57 -20.33 0.57
N HIS A 202 -0.85 -19.72 -0.58
CA HIS A 202 -0.10 -19.97 -1.82
C HIS A 202 1.35 -19.50 -1.74
N PHE A 203 1.64 -18.40 -1.05
CA PHE A 203 3.00 -17.92 -0.81
C PHE A 203 3.82 -18.98 -0.07
N TYR A 204 3.33 -19.48 1.07
CA TYR A 204 4.02 -20.51 1.83
C TYR A 204 4.19 -21.80 1.03
N LYS A 205 3.16 -22.24 0.29
CA LYS A 205 3.30 -23.41 -0.59
C LYS A 205 4.44 -23.24 -1.58
N THR A 206 4.50 -22.12 -2.31
CA THR A 206 5.57 -21.86 -3.29
C THR A 206 6.95 -21.77 -2.63
N LEU A 207 7.04 -21.11 -1.48
CA LEU A 207 8.27 -20.98 -0.71
C LEU A 207 8.86 -22.36 -0.38
N LEU A 208 8.01 -23.26 0.12
CA LEU A 208 8.38 -24.54 0.70
C LEU A 208 8.40 -25.73 -0.30
N ASN A 209 7.95 -25.54 -1.55
CA ASN A 209 7.73 -26.66 -2.48
C ASN A 209 9.01 -27.33 -3.03
N LYS A 210 10.16 -26.67 -2.99
CA LYS A 210 11.42 -27.20 -3.56
C LYS A 210 12.59 -26.94 -2.62
N PRO A 211 13.37 -27.97 -2.23
CA PRO A 211 14.54 -27.84 -1.37
C PRO A 211 15.72 -27.31 -2.19
N SER A 212 15.68 -26.03 -2.54
CA SER A 212 16.68 -25.39 -3.38
C SER A 212 17.19 -24.10 -2.76
N ASN A 213 18.51 -23.92 -2.79
CA ASN A 213 19.17 -22.65 -2.44
C ASN A 213 19.13 -21.63 -3.59
N LYS A 214 18.57 -21.98 -4.75
CA LYS A 214 18.48 -21.05 -5.88
C LYS A 214 17.57 -19.86 -5.48
N PRO A 215 17.93 -18.63 -5.87
CA PRO A 215 17.06 -17.47 -5.68
C PRO A 215 15.67 -17.74 -6.24
N LYS A 216 14.64 -17.40 -5.46
CA LYS A 216 13.26 -17.49 -5.93
C LYS A 216 12.97 -16.33 -6.87
N SER A 217 12.17 -16.57 -7.90
CA SER A 217 11.72 -15.54 -8.84
C SER A 217 10.28 -15.12 -8.55
N VAL A 218 9.89 -13.92 -8.97
CA VAL A 218 8.54 -13.37 -8.76
C VAL A 218 7.50 -14.21 -9.49
N GLU A 219 7.84 -14.73 -10.67
CA GLU A 219 6.98 -15.55 -11.51
C GLU A 219 6.58 -16.85 -10.79
N GLY A 220 7.45 -17.38 -9.91
CA GLY A 220 7.11 -18.54 -9.08
C GLY A 220 5.94 -18.29 -8.12
N PHE A 221 5.65 -17.04 -7.79
CA PHE A 221 4.59 -16.61 -6.87
C PHE A 221 3.32 -16.11 -7.58
N GLU A 222 3.18 -16.32 -8.89
CA GLU A 222 2.07 -15.82 -9.70
C GLU A 222 0.69 -16.03 -9.06
N LYS A 223 0.39 -17.24 -8.54
CA LYS A 223 -0.89 -17.53 -7.89
C LYS A 223 -1.12 -16.72 -6.62
N SER A 224 -0.09 -16.54 -5.81
CA SER A 224 -0.17 -15.73 -4.60
C SER A 224 -0.40 -14.26 -4.94
N ILE A 225 0.37 -13.73 -5.90
CA ILE A 225 0.21 -12.37 -6.42
C ILE A 225 -1.18 -12.16 -7.01
N ARG A 226 -1.73 -13.14 -7.74
CA ARG A 226 -3.09 -13.07 -8.30
C ARG A 226 -4.15 -12.86 -7.23
N TYR A 227 -4.14 -13.66 -6.16
CA TYR A 227 -5.08 -13.49 -5.06
C TYR A 227 -4.88 -12.14 -4.35
N LEU A 228 -3.65 -11.75 -4.06
CA LEU A 228 -3.37 -10.46 -3.40
C LEU A 228 -3.79 -9.27 -4.27
N ASN A 229 -3.64 -9.35 -5.59
CA ASN A 229 -4.15 -8.34 -6.51
C ASN A 229 -5.68 -8.24 -6.45
N ILE A 230 -6.39 -9.38 -6.45
CA ILE A 230 -7.86 -9.39 -6.28
C ILE A 230 -8.26 -8.77 -4.93
N ALA A 231 -7.58 -9.13 -3.83
CA ALA A 231 -7.83 -8.55 -2.51
C ALA A 231 -7.66 -7.02 -2.48
N SER A 232 -6.65 -6.48 -3.19
CA SER A 232 -6.45 -5.02 -3.30
C SER A 232 -7.50 -4.33 -4.19
N LEU A 233 -8.15 -5.07 -5.10
CA LEU A 233 -9.27 -4.56 -5.88
C LEU A 233 -10.57 -4.53 -5.08
N TYR A 234 -10.80 -5.54 -4.23
CA TYR A 234 -11.92 -5.54 -3.28
C TYR A 234 -11.81 -4.41 -2.27
N LEU A 235 -10.70 -4.32 -1.54
CA LEU A 235 -10.53 -3.32 -0.49
C LEU A 235 -9.11 -2.74 -0.49
N PRO A 236 -8.83 -1.72 -1.34
CA PRO A 236 -7.51 -1.08 -1.46
C PRO A 236 -7.08 -0.34 -0.18
N ALA A 237 -8.02 -0.06 0.73
CA ALA A 237 -7.74 0.64 1.97
C ALA A 237 -6.98 -0.20 3.00
N VAL A 238 -6.91 -1.53 2.83
CA VAL A 238 -6.32 -2.46 3.81
C VAL A 238 -4.85 -2.70 3.54
N GLY A 239 -4.00 -2.27 4.47
CA GLY A 239 -2.55 -2.35 4.38
C GLY A 239 -1.99 -3.78 4.36
N ASP A 240 -2.72 -4.74 4.95
CA ASP A 240 -2.26 -6.13 5.06
C ASP A 240 -2.04 -6.79 3.70
N THR A 241 -2.83 -6.43 2.67
CA THR A 241 -2.65 -6.95 1.30
C THR A 241 -1.28 -6.57 0.75
N TYR A 242 -0.91 -5.29 0.91
CA TYR A 242 0.37 -4.75 0.45
C TYR A 242 1.54 -5.37 1.24
N PHE A 243 1.38 -5.54 2.55
CA PHE A 243 2.36 -6.23 3.39
C PHE A 243 2.63 -7.66 2.91
N GLN A 244 1.60 -8.43 2.56
CA GLN A 244 1.79 -9.79 2.04
C GLN A 244 2.53 -9.79 0.68
N ARG A 245 2.30 -8.78 -0.18
CA ARG A 245 3.11 -8.62 -1.41
C ARG A 245 4.56 -8.25 -1.09
N ALA A 246 4.79 -7.41 -0.08
CA ALA A 246 6.13 -7.07 0.38
C ALA A 246 6.91 -8.34 0.79
N LYS A 247 6.31 -9.30 1.51
CA LYS A 247 6.96 -10.58 1.84
C LYS A 247 7.44 -11.33 0.58
N ILE A 248 6.66 -11.36 -0.50
CA ILE A 248 7.06 -11.98 -1.78
C ILE A 248 8.27 -11.26 -2.38
N TYR A 249 8.21 -9.93 -2.44
CA TYR A 249 9.28 -9.12 -3.02
C TYR A 249 10.56 -9.17 -2.22
N LEU A 250 10.47 -9.34 -0.90
CA LEU A 250 11.61 -9.57 -0.03
C LEU A 250 12.32 -10.89 -0.39
N ILE A 251 11.58 -12.00 -0.42
CA ILE A 251 12.15 -13.33 -0.70
C ILE A 251 12.75 -13.42 -2.11
N THR A 252 12.15 -12.73 -3.08
CA THR A 252 12.61 -12.69 -4.47
C THR A 252 13.70 -11.65 -4.73
N GLY A 253 14.06 -10.83 -3.73
CA GLY A 253 15.12 -9.82 -3.81
C GLY A 253 14.79 -8.64 -4.73
N LYS A 254 13.49 -8.33 -4.89
CA LYS A 254 12.96 -7.17 -5.62
C LYS A 254 12.74 -6.00 -4.67
N PHE A 255 13.84 -5.39 -4.26
CA PHE A 255 13.84 -4.43 -3.16
C PHE A 255 13.04 -3.14 -3.46
N SER A 256 13.07 -2.60 -4.69
CA SER A 256 12.20 -1.47 -5.10
C SER A 256 10.73 -1.72 -4.75
N LEU A 257 10.20 -2.86 -5.21
CA LEU A 257 8.84 -3.28 -4.97
C LEU A 257 8.58 -3.56 -3.49
N TYR A 258 9.54 -4.18 -2.78
CA TYR A 258 9.44 -4.40 -1.34
C TYR A 258 9.21 -3.09 -0.57
N PHE A 259 10.03 -2.06 -0.85
CA PHE A 259 9.85 -0.74 -0.21
C PHE A 259 8.54 -0.10 -0.56
N PHE A 260 8.21 -0.08 -1.86
CA PHE A 260 6.98 0.49 -2.32
C PHE A 260 5.77 -0.17 -1.62
N GLU A 261 5.70 -1.50 -1.57
CA GLU A 261 4.62 -2.21 -0.90
C GLU A 261 4.59 -1.99 0.62
N LEU A 262 5.74 -1.86 1.30
CA LEU A 262 5.76 -1.51 2.72
C LEU A 262 5.22 -0.09 2.97
N VAL A 263 5.68 0.89 2.19
CA VAL A 263 5.20 2.28 2.27
C VAL A 263 3.70 2.32 1.98
N ARG A 264 3.24 1.62 0.93
CA ARG A 264 1.83 1.44 0.62
C ARG A 264 1.06 0.83 1.79
N GLY A 265 1.53 -0.28 2.34
CA GLY A 265 0.89 -0.95 3.46
C GLY A 265 0.80 -0.07 4.72
N ALA A 266 1.77 0.82 4.93
CA ALA A 266 1.82 1.74 6.05
C ALA A 266 0.98 3.01 5.87
N LEU A 267 0.66 3.39 4.61
CA LEU A 267 0.08 4.69 4.28
C LEU A 267 -1.25 4.60 3.50
N VAL A 268 -1.93 3.47 3.58
CA VAL A 268 -3.36 3.40 3.24
C VAL A 268 -4.22 3.78 4.44
N ARG A 269 -5.51 3.97 4.22
CA ARG A 269 -6.45 4.40 5.26
C ARG A 269 -6.51 3.45 6.46
N ILE A 270 -6.40 2.13 6.24
CA ILE A 270 -6.30 1.11 7.29
C ILE A 270 -4.88 0.52 7.24
N PRO A 271 -3.90 1.17 7.88
CA PRO A 271 -2.50 0.80 7.74
C PRO A 271 -2.19 -0.53 8.44
N SER A 272 -1.27 -1.30 7.84
CA SER A 272 -0.73 -2.51 8.46
C SER A 272 0.37 -2.15 9.46
N LYS A 273 0.19 -2.56 10.71
CA LYS A 273 1.22 -2.41 11.76
C LYS A 273 2.49 -3.18 11.38
N CYS A 274 2.35 -4.35 10.78
CA CYS A 274 3.49 -5.17 10.36
C CYS A 274 4.29 -4.47 9.25
N ALA A 275 3.63 -3.83 8.29
CA ALA A 275 4.31 -3.04 7.25
C ALA A 275 5.08 -1.86 7.86
N LEU A 276 4.45 -1.12 8.79
CA LEU A 276 5.10 0.01 9.45
C LEU A 276 6.33 -0.42 10.26
N ASN A 277 6.23 -1.51 11.03
CA ASN A 277 7.34 -2.03 11.82
C ASN A 277 8.50 -2.51 10.92
N ASN A 278 8.20 -3.27 9.86
CA ASN A 278 9.22 -3.73 8.92
C ASN A 278 9.91 -2.56 8.21
N LEU A 279 9.16 -1.51 7.87
CA LEU A 279 9.74 -0.31 7.27
C LEU A 279 10.64 0.43 8.27
N LYS A 280 10.22 0.53 9.54
CA LYS A 280 11.01 1.11 10.62
C LYS A 280 12.32 0.34 10.81
N ASP A 281 12.25 -0.97 10.93
CA ASP A 281 13.44 -1.82 11.13
C ASP A 281 14.39 -1.73 9.94
N PHE A 282 13.84 -1.74 8.73
CA PHE A 282 14.66 -1.63 7.53
C PHE A 282 15.43 -0.31 7.48
N ILE A 283 14.77 0.82 7.73
CA ILE A 283 15.40 2.14 7.59
C ILE A 283 16.29 2.46 8.80
N LEU A 284 15.75 2.25 10.01
CA LEU A 284 16.37 2.73 11.25
C LEU A 284 17.43 1.78 11.82
N THR A 285 17.45 0.51 11.42
CA THR A 285 18.34 -0.49 12.02
C THR A 285 19.41 -0.95 11.00
N PRO A 286 20.67 -0.48 11.09
CA PRO A 286 21.75 -0.83 10.16
C PRO A 286 22.00 -2.33 10.02
N ASP A 287 21.86 -3.07 11.12
CA ASP A 287 22.11 -4.50 11.16
C ASP A 287 20.90 -5.35 10.75
N PHE A 288 19.80 -4.72 10.35
CA PHE A 288 18.64 -5.45 9.85
C PHE A 288 19.06 -6.36 8.67
N PRO A 289 18.83 -7.68 8.75
CA PRO A 289 19.37 -8.66 7.80
C PRO A 289 19.07 -8.32 6.34
N GLU A 290 17.86 -7.88 6.08
CA GLU A 290 17.32 -7.50 4.79
C GLU A 290 18.04 -6.27 4.24
N ARG A 291 18.30 -5.28 5.12
CA ARG A 291 19.11 -4.10 4.78
C ARG A 291 20.52 -4.53 4.42
N ARG A 292 21.17 -5.33 5.26
CA ARG A 292 22.53 -5.85 4.99
C ARG A 292 22.60 -6.60 3.67
N ARG A 293 21.59 -7.41 3.34
CA ARG A 293 21.51 -8.15 2.07
C ARG A 293 21.35 -7.21 0.88
N LEU A 294 20.50 -6.20 0.97
CA LEU A 294 20.34 -5.19 -0.08
C LEU A 294 21.65 -4.41 -0.27
N MET A 295 22.25 -3.89 0.80
CA MET A 295 23.48 -3.10 0.72
C MET A 295 24.63 -3.89 0.11
N LYS A 296 24.76 -5.20 0.42
CA LYS A 296 25.72 -6.09 -0.25
C LYS A 296 25.43 -6.22 -1.74
N LYS A 297 24.16 -6.40 -2.14
CA LYS A 297 23.76 -6.48 -3.55
C LYS A 297 24.03 -5.18 -4.30
N LEU A 298 23.73 -4.03 -3.69
CA LEU A 298 24.02 -2.72 -4.26
C LEU A 298 25.51 -2.48 -4.39
N ALA A 299 26.31 -2.83 -3.38
CA ALA A 299 27.77 -2.70 -3.44
C ALA A 299 28.35 -3.47 -4.65
N ILE A 300 27.89 -4.70 -4.90
CA ILE A 300 28.32 -5.50 -6.05
C ILE A 300 27.90 -4.87 -7.38
N LEU A 301 26.67 -4.33 -7.45
CA LEU A 301 26.17 -3.69 -8.67
C LEU A 301 26.94 -2.41 -8.99
N VAL A 302 27.30 -1.62 -7.98
CA VAL A 302 28.01 -0.35 -8.13
C VAL A 302 29.50 -0.58 -8.40
N SER A 303 30.11 -1.63 -7.82
CA SER A 303 31.56 -1.90 -7.95
C SER A 303 31.96 -2.52 -9.29
N LYS A 304 31.02 -3.18 -9.97
CA LYS A 304 31.29 -3.72 -11.31
C LYS A 304 30.97 -2.62 -12.31
N ASP A 305 31.88 -2.39 -13.27
CA ASP A 305 31.72 -1.47 -14.41
C ASP A 305 30.61 -1.98 -15.39
N LEU A 306 29.45 -2.38 -14.86
CA LEU A 306 28.24 -2.82 -15.55
C LEU A 306 27.51 -1.63 -16.18
N LYS A 307 28.27 -0.66 -16.72
CA LYS A 307 27.78 0.52 -17.43
C LYS A 307 27.09 0.10 -18.73
N GLY A 308 25.87 -0.42 -18.59
CA GLY A 308 25.14 -1.04 -19.68
C GLY A 308 24.14 -2.12 -19.26
N GLU A 309 24.10 -2.59 -18.01
CA GLU A 309 23.08 -3.59 -17.65
C GLU A 309 21.82 -2.94 -17.06
N LYS A 310 20.65 -3.46 -17.44
CA LYS A 310 19.36 -3.03 -16.87
C LYS A 310 19.34 -3.09 -15.33
N SER A 311 19.96 -4.13 -14.78
CA SER A 311 20.12 -4.40 -13.34
C SER A 311 20.94 -3.31 -12.61
N PHE A 312 21.96 -2.77 -13.27
CA PHE A 312 22.78 -1.68 -12.74
C PHE A 312 21.92 -0.44 -12.47
N PHE A 313 21.10 -0.05 -13.45
CA PHE A 313 20.24 1.13 -13.34
C PHE A 313 19.14 0.99 -12.29
N GLU A 314 18.51 -0.19 -12.19
CA GLU A 314 17.58 -0.51 -11.09
C GLU A 314 18.28 -0.31 -9.74
N GLY A 315 19.52 -0.82 -9.59
CA GLY A 315 20.33 -0.63 -8.39
C GLY A 315 20.61 0.83 -8.06
N GLN A 316 20.96 1.65 -9.06
CA GLN A 316 21.25 3.08 -8.86
C GLN A 316 20.01 3.87 -8.42
N ILE A 317 18.84 3.61 -9.01
CA ILE A 317 17.59 4.27 -8.63
C ILE A 317 17.23 3.93 -7.17
N VAL A 318 17.33 2.65 -6.81
CA VAL A 318 17.07 2.20 -5.43
C VAL A 318 18.09 2.80 -4.45
N LEU A 319 19.37 2.85 -4.82
CA LEU A 319 20.41 3.47 -3.99
C LEU A 319 20.12 4.95 -3.76
N GLN A 320 19.70 5.69 -4.78
CA GLN A 320 19.33 7.09 -4.60
C GLN A 320 18.16 7.24 -3.64
N PHE A 321 17.08 6.48 -3.86
CA PHE A 321 15.92 6.53 -2.97
C PHE A 321 16.34 6.31 -1.52
N LEU A 322 17.14 5.27 -1.26
CA LEU A 322 17.66 4.99 0.07
C LEU A 322 18.54 6.12 0.60
N SER A 323 19.32 6.77 -0.25
CA SER A 323 20.16 7.90 0.15
C SER A 323 19.33 9.08 0.62
N ILE A 324 18.25 9.40 -0.12
CA ILE A 324 17.33 10.48 0.26
C ILE A 324 16.67 10.14 1.60
N VAL A 325 16.18 8.90 1.75
CA VAL A 325 15.45 8.47 2.95
C VAL A 325 16.38 8.34 4.16
N GLU A 326 17.50 7.65 4.04
CA GLU A 326 18.43 7.39 5.15
C GLU A 326 19.14 8.66 5.61
N HIS A 327 19.61 9.51 4.70
CA HIS A 327 20.26 10.78 5.08
C HIS A 327 19.31 11.68 5.86
N THR A 328 18.02 11.63 5.53
CA THR A 328 17.00 12.43 6.20
C THR A 328 16.56 11.80 7.53
N LEU A 329 16.21 10.51 7.52
CA LEU A 329 15.60 9.86 8.68
C LEU A 329 16.63 9.36 9.70
N VAL A 330 17.83 9.02 9.25
CA VAL A 330 18.89 8.38 10.06
C VAL A 330 20.27 8.94 9.70
N PRO A 331 20.49 10.27 9.79
CA PRO A 331 21.71 10.92 9.33
C PRO A 331 22.98 10.31 9.93
N GLN A 332 22.91 9.86 11.18
CA GLN A 332 24.02 9.23 11.90
C GLN A 332 24.49 7.91 11.27
N SER A 333 23.62 7.21 10.55
CA SER A 333 23.96 5.96 9.87
C SER A 333 24.53 6.18 8.45
N TRP A 334 24.51 7.41 7.97
CA TRP A 334 24.91 7.73 6.61
C TRP A 334 26.40 8.11 6.53
N ASN A 335 27.21 7.20 5.98
CA ASN A 335 28.64 7.41 5.83
C ASN A 335 28.92 8.27 4.58
N ALA A 336 29.65 9.38 4.73
CA ALA A 336 29.91 10.35 3.66
C ALA A 336 30.56 9.74 2.40
N SER A 337 31.33 8.65 2.55
CA SER A 337 31.93 7.90 1.45
C SER A 337 30.90 7.26 0.49
N ARG A 338 29.65 7.05 0.94
CA ARG A 338 28.55 6.59 0.07
C ARG A 338 27.88 7.72 -0.70
N ALA A 339 28.03 8.97 -0.25
CA ALA A 339 27.34 10.11 -0.83
C ALA A 339 27.80 10.38 -2.27
N SER A 340 29.10 10.26 -2.56
CA SER A 340 29.68 10.59 -3.88
C SER A 340 28.99 9.89 -5.05
N ASN A 341 28.64 8.61 -4.91
CA ASN A 341 27.96 7.83 -5.96
C ASN A 341 26.50 8.23 -6.17
N CYS A 342 25.85 8.80 -5.17
CA CYS A 342 24.44 9.21 -5.22
C CYS A 342 24.29 10.53 -6.00
N TRP A 343 25.29 11.41 -5.91
CA TRP A 343 25.27 12.70 -6.63
C TRP A 343 25.43 12.54 -8.16
N LEU A 344 25.94 11.41 -8.64
CA LEU A 344 26.07 11.10 -10.08
C LEU A 344 24.77 10.61 -10.74
N LEU A 345 23.66 10.60 -10.01
CA LEU A 345 22.39 10.05 -10.50
C LEU A 345 21.91 10.69 -11.81
N LYS A 346 22.13 11.99 -12.03
CA LYS A 346 21.72 12.63 -13.29
C LYS A 346 22.41 11.96 -14.48
N GLU A 347 23.70 11.70 -14.38
CA GLU A 347 24.49 11.03 -15.42
C GLU A 347 24.08 9.57 -15.56
N HIS A 348 23.84 8.87 -14.44
CA HIS A 348 23.35 7.50 -14.47
C HIS A 348 21.95 7.38 -15.08
N LEU A 349 21.03 8.30 -14.76
CA LEU A 349 19.71 8.37 -15.37
C LEU A 349 19.82 8.72 -16.86
N GLN A 350 20.74 9.60 -17.26
CA GLN A 350 20.96 9.97 -18.67
C GLN A 350 21.46 8.78 -19.49
N MET A 351 22.37 8.00 -18.92
CA MET A 351 22.84 6.74 -19.49
C MET A 351 21.72 5.70 -19.56
N ALA A 352 20.92 5.56 -18.49
CA ALA A 352 19.78 4.62 -18.44
C ALA A 352 18.73 4.97 -19.50
N ALA A 353 18.50 6.26 -19.66
CA ALA A 353 17.61 6.83 -20.62
C ALA A 353 18.04 6.43 -22.03
N LEU A 354 19.24 6.85 -22.44
CA LEU A 354 19.73 6.60 -23.79
C LEU A 354 19.77 5.11 -24.18
N LYS A 355 20.01 4.19 -23.24
CA LYS A 355 20.22 2.76 -23.56
C LYS A 355 19.07 1.80 -23.20
N TYR A 356 18.26 2.04 -22.15
CA TYR A 356 17.34 1.02 -21.58
C TYR A 356 15.99 1.54 -21.09
N HIS A 357 15.53 2.71 -21.56
CA HIS A 357 14.34 3.43 -21.08
C HIS A 357 13.12 2.56 -20.72
N SER A 358 12.70 1.66 -21.62
CA SER A 358 11.45 0.90 -21.47
C SER A 358 11.45 -0.10 -20.31
N GLY A 359 12.63 -0.55 -19.88
CA GLY A 359 12.75 -1.61 -18.89
C GLY A 359 12.55 -1.18 -17.44
N ASN A 360 12.86 0.08 -17.11
CA ASN A 360 13.05 0.54 -15.72
C ASN A 360 12.01 1.56 -15.24
N ILE A 361 11.06 1.93 -16.09
CA ILE A 361 10.03 2.93 -15.74
C ILE A 361 9.16 2.50 -14.55
N ASN A 362 8.95 1.18 -14.35
CA ASN A 362 8.28 0.65 -13.15
C ASN A 362 9.05 1.01 -11.88
N VAL A 363 10.36 0.76 -11.88
CA VAL A 363 11.25 1.03 -10.74
C VAL A 363 11.21 2.53 -10.42
N ILE A 364 11.22 3.39 -11.44
CA ILE A 364 11.12 4.85 -11.26
C ILE A 364 9.78 5.22 -10.61
N LEU A 365 8.65 4.71 -11.12
CA LEU A 365 7.33 4.99 -10.58
C LEU A 365 7.18 4.51 -9.13
N GLU A 366 7.65 3.31 -8.82
CA GLU A 366 7.62 2.70 -7.48
C GLU A 366 8.48 3.48 -6.49
N ASN A 367 9.73 3.81 -6.84
CA ASN A 367 10.63 4.57 -5.97
C ASN A 367 10.12 6.00 -5.78
N LEU A 368 9.58 6.64 -6.82
CA LEU A 368 8.98 7.96 -6.70
C LEU A 368 7.80 7.95 -5.71
N ALA A 369 6.90 6.96 -5.83
CA ALA A 369 5.79 6.80 -4.91
C ALA A 369 6.28 6.50 -3.48
N ALA A 370 7.34 5.72 -3.33
CA ALA A 370 7.97 5.45 -2.04
C ALA A 370 8.60 6.72 -1.43
N THR A 371 9.26 7.57 -2.23
CA THR A 371 9.77 8.89 -1.78
C THR A 371 8.64 9.79 -1.30
N MET A 372 7.55 9.90 -2.06
CA MET A 372 6.37 10.69 -1.68
C MET A 372 5.75 10.21 -0.37
N GLY A 373 5.62 8.89 -0.20
CA GLY A 373 5.13 8.30 1.04
C GLY A 373 6.11 8.47 2.20
N SER A 374 7.42 8.43 1.96
CA SER A 374 8.43 8.63 3.00
C SER A 374 8.35 10.03 3.61
N PHE A 375 8.03 11.06 2.82
CA PHE A 375 7.72 12.39 3.36
C PHE A 375 6.52 12.36 4.33
N ASP A 376 5.48 11.60 3.99
CA ASP A 376 4.29 11.46 4.84
C ASP A 376 4.60 10.76 6.17
N LEU A 377 5.53 9.80 6.16
CA LEU A 377 5.99 9.09 7.36
C LEU A 377 6.81 9.96 8.31
N MET A 378 7.33 11.11 7.85
CA MET A 378 8.03 12.07 8.71
C MET A 378 7.08 12.77 9.70
N PHE A 379 5.77 12.74 9.48
CA PHE A 379 4.77 13.23 10.44
C PHE A 379 4.47 12.14 11.47
N THR A 380 5.17 12.16 12.60
CA THR A 380 5.13 11.08 13.61
C THR A 380 3.97 11.24 14.59
N THR A 381 3.72 12.47 15.07
CA THR A 381 2.68 12.74 16.07
C THR A 381 1.29 12.72 15.45
N ARG A 382 0.28 12.30 16.23
CA ARG A 382 -1.12 12.27 15.75
C ARG A 382 -1.59 13.64 15.25
N LYS A 383 -1.30 14.70 16.00
CA LYS A 383 -1.63 16.09 15.63
C LYS A 383 -0.98 16.47 14.29
N SER A 384 0.29 16.13 14.10
CA SER A 384 0.97 16.41 12.82
C SER A 384 0.36 15.62 11.66
N LYS A 385 0.00 14.34 11.86
CA LYS A 385 -0.65 13.51 10.83
C LYS A 385 -2.02 14.05 10.40
N GLU A 386 -2.82 14.55 11.34
CA GLU A 386 -4.14 15.13 11.06
C GLU A 386 -4.03 16.50 10.36
N GLN A 387 -2.95 17.25 10.60
CA GLN A 387 -2.75 18.60 10.08
C GLN A 387 -1.81 18.70 8.87
N LYS A 388 -1.08 17.64 8.52
CA LYS A 388 -0.01 17.63 7.49
C LYS A 388 -0.40 18.30 6.17
N ASN A 389 -1.62 18.07 5.68
CA ASN A 389 -2.09 18.62 4.40
C ASN A 389 -2.33 20.14 4.46
N LYS A 390 -2.51 20.70 5.67
CA LYS A 390 -2.82 22.13 5.92
C LYS A 390 -1.61 22.96 6.32
N LEU A 391 -0.52 22.32 6.76
CA LEU A 391 0.74 22.99 7.16
C LEU A 391 1.27 23.87 6.03
N LYS A 392 1.78 25.05 6.37
CA LYS A 392 2.50 25.92 5.42
C LYS A 392 3.95 25.44 5.32
N TYR A 393 4.64 25.89 4.27
CA TYR A 393 6.06 25.61 4.08
C TYR A 393 6.91 26.06 5.26
N ALA A 394 6.62 27.25 5.82
CA ALA A 394 7.32 27.80 6.97
C ALA A 394 7.16 26.96 8.26
N ASP A 395 6.18 26.07 8.31
CA ASP A 395 5.92 25.20 9.46
C ASP A 395 6.67 23.86 9.35
N LEU A 396 7.40 23.62 8.25
CA LEU A 396 8.19 22.42 8.07
C LEU A 396 9.50 22.51 8.86
N SER A 397 9.90 21.39 9.48
CA SER A 397 11.23 21.26 10.07
C SER A 397 12.32 21.32 9.00
N GLU A 398 13.52 21.72 9.40
CA GLU A 398 14.71 21.75 8.53
C GLU A 398 14.94 20.41 7.81
N ARG A 399 14.79 19.30 8.55
CA ARG A 399 14.89 17.94 8.01
C ARG A 399 13.86 17.65 6.91
N GLN A 400 12.62 18.14 7.08
CA GLN A 400 11.58 17.99 6.05
C GLN A 400 11.87 18.85 4.83
N VAL A 401 12.39 20.07 5.01
CA VAL A 401 12.80 20.94 3.90
C VAL A 401 13.93 20.28 3.11
N PHE A 402 14.95 19.78 3.80
CA PHE A 402 16.08 19.09 3.18
C PHE A 402 15.67 17.83 2.40
N PHE A 403 14.71 17.05 2.91
CA PHE A 403 14.13 15.93 2.17
C PHE A 403 13.49 16.39 0.86
N LEU A 404 12.76 17.51 0.88
CA LEU A 404 12.11 18.07 -0.30
C LEU A 404 13.15 18.60 -1.30
N ASP A 405 14.26 19.21 -0.85
CA ASP A 405 15.38 19.63 -1.71
C ASP A 405 15.89 18.44 -2.53
N LEU A 406 16.34 17.38 -1.85
CA LEU A 406 16.84 16.18 -2.52
C LEU A 406 15.80 15.51 -3.41
N SER A 407 14.55 15.42 -2.95
CA SER A 407 13.47 14.78 -3.68
C SER A 407 13.11 15.53 -4.96
N PHE A 408 12.99 16.86 -4.92
CA PHE A 408 12.62 17.65 -6.09
C PHE A 408 13.76 17.79 -7.09
N ASP A 409 15.01 17.73 -6.63
CA ASP A 409 16.16 17.61 -7.53
C ASP A 409 16.16 16.30 -8.31
N PHE A 410 15.85 15.19 -7.63
CA PHE A 410 15.67 13.88 -8.25
C PHE A 410 14.51 13.88 -9.24
N ILE A 411 13.35 14.43 -8.84
CA ILE A 411 12.15 14.52 -9.67
C ILE A 411 12.40 15.36 -10.93
N ALA A 412 13.08 16.51 -10.81
CA ALA A 412 13.42 17.34 -11.96
C ALA A 412 14.31 16.57 -12.95
N ASN A 413 15.29 15.81 -12.46
CA ASN A 413 16.11 14.94 -13.29
C ASN A 413 15.27 13.84 -13.98
N ILE A 414 14.31 13.20 -13.29
CA ILE A 414 13.39 12.23 -13.91
C ILE A 414 12.62 12.89 -15.06
N ILE A 415 12.11 14.12 -14.87
CA ILE A 415 11.35 14.82 -15.91
C ILE A 415 12.24 15.06 -17.14
N ASP A 416 13.41 15.69 -16.95
CA ASP A 416 14.27 16.10 -18.05
C ASP A 416 14.88 14.93 -18.81
N VAL A 417 15.22 13.87 -18.08
CA VAL A 417 16.04 12.77 -18.60
C VAL A 417 15.21 11.56 -18.97
N VAL A 418 14.11 11.30 -18.26
CA VAL A 418 13.28 10.11 -18.45
C VAL A 418 12.00 10.41 -19.18
N ILE A 419 11.20 11.35 -18.67
CA ILE A 419 9.85 11.55 -19.18
C ILE A 419 9.89 12.30 -20.51
N LYS A 420 10.51 13.49 -20.52
CA LYS A 420 10.53 14.38 -21.67
C LYS A 420 11.05 13.71 -22.96
N PRO A 421 12.16 12.94 -22.95
CA PRO A 421 12.69 12.34 -24.18
C PRO A 421 11.90 11.10 -24.68
N SER A 422 11.03 10.52 -23.85
CA SER A 422 10.52 9.15 -24.07
C SER A 422 9.01 9.00 -24.06
N TRP A 423 8.26 9.89 -23.42
CA TRP A 423 6.80 9.73 -23.29
C TRP A 423 6.12 9.60 -24.66
N GLN A 424 6.53 10.39 -25.66
CA GLN A 424 5.95 10.38 -27.00
C GLN A 424 6.35 9.12 -27.79
N LYS A 425 7.51 8.53 -27.49
CA LYS A 425 7.95 7.27 -28.12
C LYS A 425 7.28 6.04 -27.51
N ASN A 426 6.73 6.18 -26.30
CA ASN A 426 6.14 5.09 -25.51
C ASN A 426 4.69 5.40 -25.14
N MET A 427 3.89 5.88 -26.09
CA MET A 427 2.50 6.34 -25.86
C MET A 427 1.59 5.27 -25.23
N GLU A 428 1.86 3.99 -25.51
CA GLU A 428 1.09 2.87 -24.97
C GLU A 428 1.46 2.53 -23.52
N ASP A 429 2.64 2.97 -23.07
CA ASP A 429 3.08 2.76 -21.71
C ASP A 429 2.59 3.89 -20.80
N PHE A 430 1.49 3.62 -20.09
CA PHE A 430 0.84 4.55 -19.18
C PHE A 430 1.79 5.17 -18.12
N ARG A 431 2.90 4.48 -17.79
CA ARG A 431 3.74 4.83 -16.63
C ARG A 431 4.45 6.16 -16.79
N TYR A 432 4.83 6.56 -18.01
CA TYR A 432 5.53 7.83 -18.25
C TYR A 432 4.67 9.04 -17.84
N LEU A 433 3.42 9.09 -18.31
CA LEU A 433 2.52 10.19 -17.96
C LEU A 433 1.89 9.99 -16.58
N ALA A 434 1.73 8.75 -16.11
CA ALA A 434 1.29 8.46 -14.75
C ALA A 434 2.23 9.05 -13.69
N ILE A 435 3.55 9.04 -13.92
CA ILE A 435 4.54 9.68 -13.04
C ILE A 435 4.20 11.17 -12.82
N ILE A 436 3.88 11.88 -13.91
CA ILE A 436 3.56 13.31 -13.85
C ILE A 436 2.21 13.55 -13.17
N ARG A 437 1.19 12.74 -13.49
CA ARG A 437 -0.11 12.80 -12.83
C ARG A 437 -0.01 12.59 -11.32
N LEU A 438 0.73 11.55 -10.91
CA LEU A 438 0.98 11.24 -9.50
C LEU A 438 1.67 12.41 -8.80
N LEU A 439 2.71 12.96 -9.42
CA LEU A 439 3.46 14.09 -8.91
C LEU A 439 2.61 15.35 -8.72
N MET A 440 1.81 15.72 -9.72
CA MET A 440 0.93 16.88 -9.63
C MET A 440 -0.16 16.69 -8.57
N CYS A 441 -0.65 15.46 -8.39
CA CYS A 441 -1.58 15.14 -7.32
C CYS A 441 -0.94 15.17 -5.92
N TRP A 442 0.31 14.75 -5.79
CA TRP A 442 1.06 14.87 -4.53
C TRP A 442 1.30 16.33 -4.16
N ILE A 443 1.83 17.13 -5.09
CA ILE A 443 2.11 18.56 -4.89
C ILE A 443 0.86 19.31 -4.39
N LYS A 444 -0.30 19.09 -5.01
CA LYS A 444 -1.54 19.78 -4.61
C LYS A 444 -2.17 19.23 -3.32
N SER A 445 -1.75 18.06 -2.85
CA SER A 445 -2.32 17.45 -1.63
C SER A 445 -1.80 18.08 -0.35
N TYR A 446 -0.62 18.72 -0.40
CA TYR A 446 -0.02 19.40 0.74
C TYR A 446 0.23 20.88 0.41
N ARG A 447 -0.29 21.76 1.26
CA ARG A 447 -0.03 23.20 1.13
C ARG A 447 1.47 23.53 1.22
N SER A 448 2.19 22.86 2.12
CA SER A 448 3.62 23.04 2.33
C SER A 448 4.44 22.64 1.10
N ILE A 449 4.16 21.47 0.50
CA ILE A 449 4.82 21.01 -0.73
C ILE A 449 4.49 21.96 -1.88
N LEU A 450 3.22 22.33 -2.09
CA LEU A 450 2.85 23.28 -3.14
C LEU A 450 3.64 24.60 -3.05
N GLN A 451 3.74 25.15 -1.84
CA GLN A 451 4.49 26.38 -1.59
C GLN A 451 6.00 26.18 -1.84
N TYR A 452 6.57 25.09 -1.37
CA TYR A 452 7.96 24.75 -1.63
C TYR A 452 8.23 24.62 -3.14
N THR A 453 7.41 23.84 -3.85
CA THR A 453 7.60 23.56 -5.27
C THR A 453 7.44 24.81 -6.14
N HIS A 454 6.56 25.75 -5.78
CA HIS A 454 6.48 27.04 -6.48
C HIS A 454 7.78 27.86 -6.43
N ARG A 455 8.69 27.59 -5.50
CA ARG A 455 9.99 28.27 -5.36
C ARG A 455 11.15 27.44 -5.93
N HIS A 456 10.91 26.17 -6.23
CA HIS A 456 11.95 25.25 -6.68
C HIS A 456 12.23 25.43 -8.19
N ARG A 457 13.17 26.33 -8.52
CA ARG A 457 13.46 26.78 -9.89
C ARG A 457 13.71 25.66 -10.89
N LYS A 458 14.53 24.68 -10.51
CA LYS A 458 14.89 23.56 -11.40
C LYS A 458 13.64 22.79 -11.81
N PHE A 459 12.82 22.41 -10.83
CA PHE A 459 11.57 21.70 -11.08
C PHE A 459 10.61 22.51 -11.96
N CYS A 460 10.34 23.77 -11.61
CA CYS A 460 9.43 24.62 -12.40
C CYS A 460 9.90 24.76 -13.85
N THR A 461 11.22 24.86 -14.07
CA THR A 461 11.82 24.93 -15.41
C THR A 461 11.62 23.63 -16.17
N SER A 462 12.03 22.49 -15.60
CA SER A 462 11.88 21.16 -16.21
C SER A 462 10.41 20.86 -16.54
N PHE A 463 9.50 21.18 -15.63
CA PHE A 463 8.07 20.94 -15.81
C PHE A 463 7.44 21.87 -16.87
N ALA A 464 7.83 23.14 -16.92
CA ALA A 464 7.38 24.06 -17.97
C ALA A 464 7.84 23.62 -19.36
N LEU A 465 9.07 23.12 -19.49
CA LEU A 465 9.59 22.56 -20.73
C LEU A 465 8.81 21.30 -21.14
N LEU A 466 8.51 20.39 -20.20
CA LEU A 466 7.65 19.25 -20.48
C LEU A 466 6.24 19.67 -20.92
N LEU A 467 5.64 20.68 -20.28
CA LEU A 467 4.33 21.20 -20.66
C LEU A 467 4.32 21.78 -22.07
N ASN A 468 5.38 22.49 -22.46
CA ASN A 468 5.53 22.98 -23.82
C ASN A 468 5.54 21.82 -24.84
N ASP A 469 6.24 20.72 -24.55
CA ASP A 469 6.25 19.54 -25.42
C ASP A 469 4.87 18.87 -25.49
N LEU A 470 4.15 18.80 -24.37
CA LEU A 470 2.80 18.22 -24.32
C LEU A 470 1.77 19.07 -25.06
N ILE A 471 1.83 20.40 -24.92
CA ILE A 471 0.93 21.35 -25.59
C ILE A 471 1.11 21.28 -27.10
N ASN A 472 2.37 21.26 -27.56
CA ASN A 472 2.73 21.21 -28.98
C ASN A 472 2.68 19.80 -29.57
N SER A 473 2.31 18.79 -28.78
CA SER A 473 2.24 17.42 -29.26
C SER A 473 1.16 17.25 -30.34
N PRO A 474 1.39 16.45 -31.38
CA PRO A 474 0.37 16.07 -32.36
C PRO A 474 -0.87 15.41 -31.72
N LEU A 475 -0.73 14.80 -30.53
CA LEU A 475 -1.84 14.18 -29.81
C LEU A 475 -2.76 15.19 -29.12
N ASN A 476 -2.27 16.41 -28.88
CA ASN A 476 -3.06 17.49 -28.32
C ASN A 476 -3.64 18.34 -29.46
N CYS A 477 -4.61 17.77 -30.20
CA CYS A 477 -5.24 18.41 -31.36
C CYS A 477 -5.49 19.91 -31.08
N SER A 478 -4.87 20.77 -31.91
CA SER A 478 -4.97 22.24 -31.90
C SER A 478 -4.19 23.01 -30.81
N GLY A 479 -3.26 22.39 -30.06
CA GLY A 479 -2.55 23.11 -28.99
C GLY A 479 -3.50 23.59 -27.89
N ASN A 480 -4.62 22.88 -27.72
CA ASN A 480 -5.71 23.30 -26.86
C ASN A 480 -5.26 23.40 -25.41
N ILE A 481 -5.66 24.49 -24.77
CA ILE A 481 -5.52 24.73 -23.34
C ILE A 481 -6.87 24.48 -22.71
N TYR A 482 -6.90 23.64 -21.68
CA TYR A 482 -8.12 23.21 -21.04
C TYR A 482 -8.44 24.14 -19.87
N SER A 483 -9.64 24.73 -19.86
CA SER A 483 -10.12 25.58 -18.77
C SER A 483 -10.70 24.80 -17.58
N HIS A 484 -11.05 23.54 -17.81
CA HIS A 484 -11.64 22.63 -16.84
C HIS A 484 -10.91 21.29 -16.83
N ARG A 485 -11.03 20.56 -15.72
CA ARG A 485 -10.51 19.19 -15.64
C ARG A 485 -11.15 18.30 -16.70
N PRO A 486 -10.37 17.46 -17.39
CA PRO A 486 -10.93 16.48 -18.30
C PRO A 486 -11.81 15.48 -17.54
N LYS A 487 -12.82 14.96 -18.24
CA LYS A 487 -13.68 13.87 -17.78
C LYS A 487 -13.22 12.55 -18.39
N ARG A 488 -13.57 11.45 -17.76
CA ARG A 488 -13.33 10.07 -18.24
C ARG A 488 -14.45 9.14 -17.79
N SER A 489 -14.54 7.97 -18.41
CA SER A 489 -15.57 6.95 -18.15
C SER A 489 -15.17 5.93 -17.08
N TYR A 490 -13.88 5.72 -16.84
CA TYR A 490 -13.37 4.77 -15.83
C TYR A 490 -12.02 5.21 -15.27
N LEU A 491 -11.61 4.61 -14.14
CA LEU A 491 -10.30 4.86 -13.53
C LEU A 491 -9.19 4.14 -14.31
N PHE A 492 -8.11 4.86 -14.63
CA PHE A 492 -6.97 4.24 -15.31
C PHE A 492 -6.10 3.43 -14.35
N ARG A 493 -5.15 2.70 -14.91
CA ARG A 493 -4.30 1.75 -14.18
C ARG A 493 -3.54 2.39 -13.01
N GLU A 494 -2.99 3.59 -13.20
CA GLU A 494 -2.32 4.32 -12.13
C GLU A 494 -3.28 4.76 -11.02
N ASP A 495 -4.52 5.11 -11.35
CA ASP A 495 -5.53 5.48 -10.36
C ASP A 495 -5.88 4.28 -9.48
N ILE A 496 -5.95 3.08 -10.06
CA ILE A 496 -6.20 1.83 -9.35
C ILE A 496 -5.01 1.43 -8.48
N ILE A 497 -3.78 1.51 -9.02
CA ILE A 497 -2.55 1.22 -8.27
C ILE A 497 -2.43 2.15 -7.07
N PHE A 498 -2.72 3.45 -7.26
CA PHE A 498 -2.54 4.46 -6.23
C PHE A 498 -3.78 4.74 -5.39
N ARG A 499 -4.92 4.08 -5.65
CA ARG A 499 -6.15 4.21 -4.87
C ARG A 499 -5.87 4.01 -3.38
N GLU A 500 -6.46 4.84 -2.53
CA GLU A 500 -6.28 4.83 -1.08
C GLU A 500 -4.89 5.18 -0.56
N PHE A 501 -3.98 5.71 -1.39
CA PHE A 501 -2.71 6.22 -0.86
C PHE A 501 -2.90 7.55 -0.14
N SER A 502 -2.58 7.62 1.13
CA SER A 502 -2.74 8.86 1.91
C SER A 502 -1.88 10.02 1.38
N CYS A 503 -0.73 9.76 0.74
CA CYS A 503 0.14 10.83 0.24
C CYS A 503 -0.45 11.62 -0.94
N ILE A 504 -1.44 11.08 -1.65
CA ILE A 504 -2.22 11.82 -2.65
C ILE A 504 -3.64 12.08 -2.19
N ASN A 505 -3.85 12.07 -0.87
CA ASN A 505 -5.15 12.19 -0.24
C ASN A 505 -6.18 11.20 -0.82
N PHE A 506 -5.75 9.94 -0.95
CA PHE A 506 -6.51 8.74 -1.31
C PHE A 506 -6.93 8.58 -2.79
N ALA A 507 -6.80 9.61 -3.63
CA ALA A 507 -7.14 9.51 -5.06
C ALA A 507 -6.40 10.53 -5.94
N LEU A 508 -6.13 10.16 -7.19
CA LEU A 508 -5.66 11.10 -8.21
C LEU A 508 -6.84 11.97 -8.66
N THR A 509 -6.87 13.22 -8.20
CA THR A 509 -7.99 14.16 -8.39
C THR A 509 -7.76 15.13 -9.55
N ASP A 510 -6.87 14.80 -10.48
CA ASP A 510 -6.56 15.62 -11.66
C ASP A 510 -7.64 15.53 -12.75
N PHE A 511 -8.41 14.45 -12.76
CA PHE A 511 -9.64 14.31 -13.55
C PHE A 511 -10.87 14.81 -12.79
N ASN A 512 -11.94 15.06 -13.54
CA ASN A 512 -13.28 15.09 -12.99
C ASN A 512 -13.94 13.71 -13.14
N ASP A 513 -13.96 12.95 -12.05
CA ASP A 513 -14.45 11.57 -11.99
C ASP A 513 -15.94 11.45 -11.64
N ASP A 514 -16.72 12.55 -11.67
CA ASP A 514 -18.17 12.50 -11.39
C ASP A 514 -18.88 11.46 -12.30
N TYR A 515 -18.50 11.37 -13.57
CA TYR A 515 -19.05 10.40 -14.52
C TYR A 515 -18.66 8.95 -14.23
N VAL A 516 -17.57 8.72 -13.51
CA VAL A 516 -17.14 7.38 -13.08
C VAL A 516 -18.01 6.91 -11.92
N TYR A 517 -18.17 7.78 -10.91
CA TYR A 517 -18.86 7.46 -9.66
C TYR A 517 -20.38 7.53 -9.77
N ASP A 518 -20.92 8.39 -10.64
CA ASP A 518 -22.36 8.53 -10.85
C ASP A 518 -22.88 7.58 -11.96
N SER A 519 -22.02 6.73 -12.54
CA SER A 519 -22.42 5.74 -13.55
C SER A 519 -23.14 4.53 -12.92
N PRO A 520 -24.16 3.96 -13.58
CA PRO A 520 -24.75 2.68 -13.16
C PRO A 520 -23.71 1.54 -13.08
N ASP A 521 -22.66 1.62 -13.89
CA ASP A 521 -21.57 0.63 -13.95
C ASP A 521 -20.36 1.02 -13.06
N MET A 522 -20.59 1.84 -12.03
CA MET A 522 -19.55 2.40 -11.17
C MET A 522 -18.54 1.34 -10.69
N ILE A 523 -19.03 0.18 -10.21
CA ILE A 523 -18.18 -0.85 -9.60
C ILE A 523 -17.14 -1.40 -10.59
N ASN A 524 -17.53 -1.57 -11.85
CA ASN A 524 -16.63 -1.98 -12.92
C ASN A 524 -15.68 -0.84 -13.34
N ASN A 525 -16.20 0.39 -13.42
CA ASN A 525 -15.41 1.56 -13.81
C ASN A 525 -14.30 1.90 -12.79
N ILE A 526 -14.55 1.72 -11.48
CA ILE A 526 -13.55 2.03 -10.43
C ILE A 526 -12.42 1.01 -10.31
N ILE A 527 -12.57 -0.18 -10.92
CA ILE A 527 -11.51 -1.20 -11.01
C ILE A 527 -10.87 -1.27 -12.41
N GLY A 528 -11.25 -0.36 -13.32
CA GLY A 528 -10.73 -0.31 -14.68
C GLY A 528 -11.18 -1.47 -15.56
N CYS A 529 -12.41 -1.96 -15.36
CA CYS A 529 -13.02 -3.00 -16.19
C CYS A 529 -14.36 -2.53 -16.75
N PRO A 530 -14.43 -1.37 -17.44
CA PRO A 530 -15.70 -0.84 -17.96
C PRO A 530 -16.30 -1.78 -19.03
N THR A 531 -17.57 -1.56 -19.38
CA THR A 531 -18.19 -2.21 -20.55
C THR A 531 -17.35 -2.00 -21.82
N LEU A 532 -17.34 -3.01 -22.71
CA LEU A 532 -16.55 -3.00 -23.95
C LEU A 532 -16.73 -1.72 -24.79
N THR A 533 -17.93 -1.15 -24.81
CA THR A 533 -18.27 0.08 -25.52
C THR A 533 -17.61 1.35 -24.97
N LYS A 534 -17.08 1.31 -23.74
CA LYS A 534 -16.44 2.44 -23.05
C LYS A 534 -14.93 2.26 -22.89
N VAL A 535 -14.39 1.10 -23.24
CA VAL A 535 -12.94 0.83 -23.18
C VAL A 535 -12.25 1.72 -24.20
N LEU A 536 -11.30 2.53 -23.72
CA LEU A 536 -10.49 3.37 -24.60
C LEU A 536 -9.24 2.61 -25.04
N SER A 537 -8.77 2.92 -26.24
CA SER A 537 -7.44 2.49 -26.68
C SER A 537 -6.34 3.14 -25.82
N PRO A 538 -5.15 2.52 -25.72
CA PRO A 538 -4.02 3.12 -24.98
C PRO A 538 -3.68 4.55 -25.42
N LYS A 539 -3.83 4.83 -26.72
CA LYS A 539 -3.60 6.17 -27.29
C LYS A 539 -4.64 7.19 -26.83
N GLU A 540 -5.92 6.81 -26.76
CA GLU A 540 -6.98 7.69 -26.25
C GLU A 540 -6.82 7.97 -24.76
N GLU A 541 -6.46 6.95 -23.95
CA GLU A 541 -6.12 7.19 -22.56
C GLU A 541 -4.91 8.14 -22.44
N CYS A 542 -3.89 7.96 -23.29
CA CYS A 542 -2.71 8.84 -23.33
C CYS A 542 -3.12 10.29 -23.63
N VAL A 543 -4.01 10.52 -24.60
CA VAL A 543 -4.57 11.87 -24.87
C VAL A 543 -5.22 12.44 -23.61
N LEU A 544 -6.07 11.67 -22.93
CA LEU A 544 -6.71 12.15 -21.70
C LEU A 544 -5.71 12.47 -20.59
N ARG A 545 -4.64 11.67 -20.44
CA ARG A 545 -3.53 11.97 -19.51
C ARG A 545 -2.86 13.29 -19.87
N ILE A 546 -2.55 13.53 -21.14
CA ILE A 546 -1.98 14.81 -21.62
C ILE A 546 -2.90 15.98 -21.22
N ARG A 547 -4.20 15.87 -21.47
CA ARG A 547 -5.17 16.92 -21.09
C ARG A 547 -5.14 17.23 -19.59
N SER A 548 -5.10 16.18 -18.76
CA SER A 548 -5.09 16.33 -17.29
C SER A 548 -3.81 16.99 -16.78
N ILE A 549 -2.67 16.65 -17.40
CA ILE A 549 -1.35 17.22 -17.07
C ILE A 549 -1.29 18.68 -17.51
N ILE A 550 -1.75 19.00 -18.74
CA ILE A 550 -1.80 20.38 -19.23
C ILE A 550 -2.67 21.23 -18.31
N PHE A 551 -3.89 20.79 -17.99
CA PHE A 551 -4.78 21.51 -17.07
C PHE A 551 -4.12 21.76 -15.72
N SER A 552 -3.62 20.70 -15.08
CA SER A 552 -3.02 20.79 -13.74
C SER A 552 -1.74 21.64 -13.75
N GLY A 553 -0.95 21.53 -14.82
CA GLY A 553 0.30 22.24 -14.99
C GLY A 553 0.13 23.72 -15.24
N MET A 554 -0.85 24.12 -16.06
CA MET A 554 -1.22 25.52 -16.27
C MET A 554 -1.65 26.18 -14.94
N LYS A 555 -2.50 25.51 -14.16
CA LYS A 555 -2.96 26.01 -12.85
C LYS A 555 -1.82 26.12 -11.83
N PHE A 556 -0.89 25.18 -11.86
CA PHE A 556 0.29 25.20 -10.98
C PHE A 556 1.24 26.34 -11.35
N LEU A 557 1.64 26.45 -12.63
CA LEU A 557 2.58 27.47 -13.07
C LEU A 557 2.01 28.88 -13.03
N GLU A 558 0.68 29.09 -13.01
CA GLU A 558 0.06 30.41 -12.79
C GLU A 558 0.61 31.11 -11.53
N LYS A 559 1.00 30.35 -10.50
CA LYS A 559 1.44 30.86 -9.19
C LYS A 559 2.89 30.54 -8.85
N ASN A 560 3.69 30.13 -9.84
CA ASN A 560 5.11 29.89 -9.61
C ASN A 560 5.83 31.19 -9.24
N ASP A 561 6.88 31.05 -8.44
CA ASP A 561 7.77 32.14 -8.02
C ASP A 561 9.18 31.93 -8.58
N THR A 562 9.30 31.43 -9.82
CA THR A 562 10.61 31.11 -10.44
C THR A 562 10.87 31.82 -11.76
N GLY A 563 9.98 32.72 -12.19
CA GLY A 563 10.13 33.47 -13.44
C GLY A 563 9.70 32.71 -14.70
N VAL A 564 9.01 31.57 -14.54
CA VAL A 564 8.35 30.87 -15.65
C VAL A 564 7.04 31.61 -15.95
N ILE A 565 6.83 32.04 -17.19
CA ILE A 565 5.64 32.86 -17.53
C ILE A 565 4.99 32.31 -18.79
N TRP A 566 3.66 32.26 -18.81
CA TRP A 566 2.90 31.88 -19.99
C TRP A 566 2.97 32.98 -21.06
N ASN A 567 3.46 32.63 -22.25
CA ASN A 567 3.44 33.49 -23.42
C ASN A 567 2.23 33.12 -24.29
N ALA A 568 1.17 33.92 -24.19
CA ALA A 568 -0.08 33.69 -24.92
C ALA A 568 0.08 33.80 -26.45
N SER A 569 0.99 34.62 -26.97
CA SER A 569 1.18 34.73 -28.42
C SER A 569 1.94 33.55 -29.00
N LYS A 570 2.84 32.94 -28.22
CA LYS A 570 3.63 31.77 -28.65
C LYS A 570 3.04 30.43 -28.20
N TYR A 571 1.92 30.45 -27.45
CA TYR A 571 1.31 29.27 -26.84
C TYR A 571 2.31 28.38 -26.09
N LYS A 572 3.22 29.00 -25.33
CA LYS A 572 4.25 28.28 -24.56
C LYS A 572 4.67 29.04 -23.32
N PHE A 573 5.29 28.35 -22.37
CA PHE A 573 5.98 28.95 -21.25
C PHE A 573 7.36 29.46 -21.66
N ASP A 574 7.64 30.74 -21.37
CA ASP A 574 8.95 31.36 -21.48
C ASP A 574 9.66 31.31 -20.12
N LEU A 575 10.98 31.11 -20.16
CA LEU A 575 11.85 31.05 -18.98
C LEU A 575 12.55 32.42 -18.82
N ILE A 576 12.05 33.27 -17.92
CA ILE A 576 12.63 34.59 -17.68
C ILE A 576 13.62 34.51 -16.51
N SER A 577 14.82 35.06 -16.69
CA SER A 577 15.81 35.13 -15.62
C SER A 577 15.26 35.94 -14.42
N PRO A 578 15.52 35.52 -13.17
CA PRO A 578 14.84 36.04 -11.97
C PRO A 578 15.05 37.53 -11.72
N ASN A 579 16.07 38.16 -12.31
CA ASN A 579 16.37 39.58 -12.14
C ASN A 579 15.34 40.55 -12.76
N ILE A 580 14.33 40.07 -13.49
CA ILE A 580 13.36 40.94 -14.19
C ILE A 580 12.05 41.12 -13.39
N LYS A 581 11.86 40.43 -12.27
CA LYS A 581 10.55 40.33 -11.59
C LYS A 581 9.94 41.64 -11.08
N ILE A 582 10.71 42.71 -10.88
CA ILE A 582 10.20 43.93 -10.23
C ILE A 582 9.39 44.84 -11.20
N LYS A 583 9.54 44.73 -12.52
CA LYS A 583 8.85 45.63 -13.48
C LYS A 583 7.63 45.06 -14.21
N ARG A 584 7.37 43.74 -14.15
CA ARG A 584 6.32 43.08 -14.99
C ARG A 584 5.08 42.56 -14.25
N GLN A 585 5.04 42.61 -12.92
CA GLN A 585 3.84 42.21 -12.16
C GLN A 585 2.60 43.06 -12.52
N ILE A 586 2.80 44.28 -13.03
CA ILE A 586 1.76 45.18 -13.52
C ILE A 586 1.18 44.73 -14.90
N ALA A 587 1.94 43.98 -15.71
CA ALA A 587 1.51 43.56 -17.04
C ALA A 587 0.70 42.23 -17.06
N LEU A 588 0.87 41.35 -16.04
CA LEU A 588 0.09 40.10 -15.96
C LEU A 588 -1.33 40.31 -15.45
N SER A 589 -1.57 41.33 -14.59
CA SER A 589 -2.93 41.81 -14.29
C SER A 589 -3.63 42.33 -15.55
N GLU A 590 -2.88 42.92 -16.49
CA GLU A 590 -3.43 43.42 -17.75
C GLU A 590 -3.72 42.32 -18.79
N ILE A 591 -2.98 41.19 -18.76
CA ILE A 591 -3.25 40.03 -19.63
C ILE A 591 -4.45 39.23 -19.10
N SER A 592 -4.62 39.12 -17.77
CA SER A 592 -5.86 38.61 -17.19
C SER A 592 -7.09 39.48 -17.50
N SER A 593 -6.91 40.78 -17.80
CA SER A 593 -8.00 41.66 -18.27
C SER A 593 -8.18 41.71 -19.79
N LYS A 594 -7.24 41.19 -20.59
CA LYS A 594 -7.29 41.22 -22.07
C LYS A 594 -7.63 39.88 -22.73
N ILE A 595 -7.72 38.79 -21.96
CA ILE A 595 -8.54 37.63 -22.39
C ILE A 595 -9.99 38.10 -22.29
N ASN A 596 -10.71 38.08 -23.41
CA ASN A 596 -12.10 38.53 -23.52
C ASN A 596 -13.01 37.75 -22.55
N VAL A 597 -13.07 38.25 -21.31
CA VAL A 597 -13.78 37.70 -20.14
C VAL A 597 -14.75 38.77 -19.67
N LYS A 598 -15.60 39.29 -20.56
CA LYS A 598 -16.76 40.09 -20.15
C LYS A 598 -17.95 39.22 -19.68
N THR A 599 -17.74 37.92 -19.45
CA THR A 599 -18.80 37.03 -18.92
C THR A 599 -18.32 35.90 -18.00
N GLN A 600 -17.05 35.91 -17.53
CA GLN A 600 -16.50 34.79 -16.73
C GLN A 600 -15.89 35.15 -15.37
N GLN A 601 -15.75 36.42 -14.97
CA GLN A 601 -15.16 36.74 -13.66
C GLN A 601 -16.03 36.32 -12.46
N GLU A 602 -17.37 36.39 -12.58
CA GLU A 602 -18.28 35.79 -11.59
C GLU A 602 -18.30 34.25 -11.66
N ARG A 603 -18.08 33.67 -12.85
CA ARG A 603 -17.97 32.21 -13.03
C ARG A 603 -16.65 31.62 -12.51
N VAL A 604 -15.54 32.36 -12.47
CA VAL A 604 -14.23 31.82 -12.03
C VAL A 604 -14.08 31.80 -10.52
N VAL A 605 -14.65 32.78 -9.81
CA VAL A 605 -14.69 32.73 -8.33
C VAL A 605 -15.70 31.69 -7.85
N SER A 606 -16.83 31.53 -8.55
CA SER A 606 -17.77 30.43 -8.28
C SER A 606 -17.16 29.08 -8.67
N SER A 607 -16.47 28.96 -9.82
CA SER A 607 -15.85 27.70 -10.25
C SER A 607 -14.71 27.26 -9.34
N ARG A 608 -13.90 28.18 -8.78
CA ARG A 608 -12.84 27.82 -7.82
C ARG A 608 -13.42 27.30 -6.49
N LYS A 609 -14.50 27.91 -5.98
CA LYS A 609 -15.23 27.39 -4.80
C LYS A 609 -15.92 26.06 -5.12
N VAL A 610 -16.50 25.92 -6.30
CA VAL A 610 -17.14 24.69 -6.78
C VAL A 610 -16.11 23.57 -6.97
N GLU A 611 -14.94 23.85 -7.54
CA GLU A 611 -13.86 22.89 -7.75
C GLU A 611 -13.26 22.44 -6.41
N ALA A 612 -12.99 23.35 -5.47
CA ALA A 612 -12.52 22.96 -4.14
C ALA A 612 -13.56 22.11 -3.37
N LYS A 613 -14.84 22.48 -3.45
CA LYS A 613 -15.93 21.65 -2.90
C LYS A 613 -16.04 20.30 -3.60
N ARG A 614 -15.87 20.26 -4.93
CA ARG A 614 -15.86 19.01 -5.71
C ARG A 614 -14.67 18.14 -5.38
N ASP A 615 -13.50 18.69 -5.12
CA ASP A 615 -12.34 17.93 -4.66
C ASP A 615 -12.64 17.25 -3.34
N GLU A 616 -13.19 18.02 -2.40
CA GLU A 616 -13.62 17.46 -1.12
C GLU A 616 -14.73 16.42 -1.28
N GLN A 617 -15.66 16.63 -2.21
CA GLN A 617 -16.75 15.70 -2.49
C GLN A 617 -16.27 14.42 -3.19
N GLN A 618 -15.32 14.50 -4.13
CA GLN A 618 -14.68 13.34 -4.76
C GLN A 618 -13.84 12.58 -3.74
N ARG A 619 -13.09 13.28 -2.88
CA ARG A 619 -12.38 12.68 -1.74
C ARG A 619 -13.35 11.96 -0.79
N LYS A 620 -14.49 12.59 -0.49
CA LYS A 620 -15.55 11.99 0.34
C LYS A 620 -16.24 10.82 -0.35
N ARG A 621 -16.47 10.85 -1.67
CA ARG A 621 -17.06 9.74 -2.45
C ARG A 621 -16.10 8.56 -2.52
N ALA A 622 -14.83 8.81 -2.84
CA ALA A 622 -13.77 7.81 -2.73
C ALA A 622 -13.69 7.23 -1.31
N GLY A 623 -13.83 8.06 -0.29
CA GLY A 623 -13.90 7.64 1.12
C GLY A 623 -15.15 6.83 1.50
N LYS A 624 -16.33 7.24 1.02
CA LYS A 624 -17.62 6.59 1.31
C LYS A 624 -17.75 5.21 0.68
N ILE A 625 -17.18 5.02 -0.51
CA ILE A 625 -17.21 3.73 -1.22
C ILE A 625 -16.20 2.73 -0.61
N ALA A 626 -15.23 3.20 0.19
CA ALA A 626 -14.17 2.36 0.72
C ALA A 626 -14.18 2.14 2.25
N VAL A 627 -14.49 3.13 3.12
CA VAL A 627 -14.09 3.03 4.55
C VAL A 627 -14.93 3.80 5.60
N THR A 628 -15.96 4.61 5.27
CA THR A 628 -16.51 5.53 6.29
C THR A 628 -17.13 4.92 7.55
N GLU A 629 -17.46 3.62 7.57
CA GLU A 629 -17.86 2.90 8.80
C GLU A 629 -16.68 2.13 9.45
N LEU A 630 -15.80 1.52 8.63
CA LEU A 630 -14.57 0.84 9.04
C LEU A 630 -13.62 1.71 9.87
N GLU A 631 -13.54 3.02 9.58
CA GLU A 631 -12.70 3.99 10.32
C GLU A 631 -13.20 4.21 11.75
N LYS A 632 -14.52 4.28 11.96
CA LYS A 632 -15.11 4.41 13.31
C LYS A 632 -14.91 3.12 14.12
N GLN A 633 -15.00 1.97 13.47
CA GLN A 633 -14.92 0.69 14.17
C GLN A 633 -13.49 0.27 14.52
N PHE A 634 -12.51 0.50 13.64
CA PHE A 634 -11.11 0.28 14.01
C PHE A 634 -10.60 1.28 15.06
N ALA A 635 -11.18 2.49 15.13
CA ALA A 635 -10.94 3.41 16.24
C ALA A 635 -11.56 2.91 17.55
N ASN A 636 -12.74 2.29 17.52
CA ASN A 636 -13.39 1.73 18.70
C ASN A 636 -12.73 0.45 19.23
N VAL A 637 -12.22 -0.43 18.35
CA VAL A 637 -11.42 -1.61 18.74
C VAL A 637 -10.06 -1.22 19.33
N ARG A 638 -9.55 -0.02 19.03
CA ARG A 638 -8.39 0.56 19.73
C ARG A 638 -8.75 1.22 21.06
N ARG A 639 -10.03 1.55 21.28
CA ARG A 639 -10.53 2.21 22.50
C ARG A 639 -11.01 1.23 23.58
N THR A 640 -11.30 -0.02 23.25
CA THR A 640 -11.70 -1.05 24.24
C THR A 640 -10.56 -1.52 25.17
N LYS A 641 -9.42 -0.83 25.20
CA LYS A 641 -8.52 -0.79 26.37
C LYS A 641 -8.88 0.38 27.30
N LYS A 642 -10.05 0.31 27.89
CA LYS A 642 -10.28 0.77 29.26
C LYS A 642 -11.07 -0.35 29.91
N LEU A 643 -10.35 -1.34 30.45
CA LEU A 643 -10.92 -2.10 31.55
C LEU A 643 -11.28 -1.05 32.61
N SER A 644 -12.58 -0.98 32.90
CA SER A 644 -13.09 -0.41 34.13
C SER A 644 -12.23 -0.94 35.29
N PRO A 645 -11.84 -0.10 36.27
CA PRO A 645 -11.24 -0.63 37.48
C PRO A 645 -12.25 -1.62 38.09
N LEU A 646 -11.82 -2.87 38.25
CA LEU A 646 -12.54 -3.85 39.05
C LEU A 646 -12.75 -3.23 40.44
N PRO A 647 -13.91 -3.44 41.07
CA PRO A 647 -14.17 -2.88 42.39
C PRO A 647 -13.15 -3.43 43.37
N GLU A 648 -12.54 -2.54 44.15
CA GLU A 648 -11.71 -2.88 45.29
C GLU A 648 -12.49 -3.87 46.17
N LYS A 649 -12.06 -5.13 46.16
CA LYS A 649 -12.38 -6.06 47.23
C LYS A 649 -11.15 -6.15 48.12
N ASP A 650 -11.32 -5.61 49.30
CA ASP A 650 -10.45 -5.75 50.45
C ASP A 650 -10.02 -7.20 50.67
N GLY A 651 -8.72 -7.35 50.97
CA GLY A 651 -8.16 -8.49 51.67
C GLY A 651 -7.73 -9.66 50.79
N VAL A 652 -6.46 -9.65 50.33
CA VAL A 652 -5.51 -10.75 50.55
C VAL A 652 -4.08 -10.20 50.52
N SER A 653 -3.30 -10.68 51.48
CA SER A 653 -1.95 -10.30 51.91
C SER A 653 -0.86 -10.19 50.82
N SER A 654 -0.01 -9.19 51.04
CA SER A 654 1.30 -8.94 50.45
C SER A 654 2.29 -10.05 50.83
N GLU A 655 2.46 -11.09 50.00
CA GLU A 655 3.64 -12.00 50.13
C GLU A 655 4.08 -12.76 48.86
N LEU A 656 3.46 -12.53 47.69
CA LEU A 656 3.72 -13.34 46.48
C LEU A 656 4.47 -12.64 45.32
N VAL A 657 5.00 -11.43 45.52
CA VAL A 657 5.70 -10.66 44.45
C VAL A 657 7.24 -10.63 44.62
N LYS A 658 7.82 -11.35 45.61
CA LYS A 658 9.28 -11.34 45.86
C LYS A 658 10.06 -12.58 45.43
N HIS A 659 9.48 -13.55 44.71
CA HIS A 659 10.15 -14.84 44.43
C HIS A 659 10.49 -15.19 42.97
N ALA A 660 10.33 -14.30 41.99
CA ALA A 660 10.74 -14.57 40.60
C ALA A 660 12.00 -13.82 40.12
N ALA A 661 12.62 -12.99 40.98
CA ALA A 661 13.78 -12.17 40.64
C ALA A 661 15.08 -12.67 41.30
N SER A 662 15.36 -13.98 41.28
CA SER A 662 16.72 -14.49 41.57
C SER A 662 16.83 -15.99 41.27
N ARG A 663 17.26 -16.36 40.06
CA ARG A 663 18.06 -17.57 39.83
C ARG A 663 18.80 -17.43 38.51
N GLY A 664 20.07 -17.09 38.63
CA GLY A 664 21.00 -16.99 37.53
C GLY A 664 21.63 -18.33 37.13
N ARG A 665 22.11 -18.31 35.88
CA ARG A 665 23.40 -18.83 35.38
C ARG A 665 23.65 -20.35 35.28
N LYS A 666 23.88 -20.71 34.01
CA LYS A 666 24.73 -21.76 33.38
C LYS A 666 23.86 -22.83 32.71
N THR A 667 23.84 -22.92 31.37
CA THR A 667 24.97 -23.31 30.51
C THR A 667 24.99 -22.61 29.14
N ILE A 668 26.19 -22.19 28.71
CA ILE A 668 26.54 -21.74 27.35
C ILE A 668 27.23 -22.90 26.64
N THR A 669 26.80 -23.27 25.42
CA THR A 669 27.66 -23.83 24.36
C THR A 669 27.09 -23.55 22.97
N GLY A 670 27.79 -22.73 22.17
CA GLY A 670 27.77 -22.78 20.69
C GLY A 670 27.01 -21.65 19.95
N PRO A 671 27.65 -20.89 19.04
CA PRO A 671 27.07 -19.69 18.41
C PRO A 671 26.39 -20.01 17.08
N LEU A 672 25.12 -19.60 16.88
CA LEU A 672 24.54 -19.54 15.53
C LEU A 672 23.62 -18.33 15.36
N SER A 673 24.21 -17.32 14.73
CA SER A 673 23.58 -16.26 13.97
C SER A 673 22.53 -16.81 12.98
N SER A 674 21.29 -16.34 13.10
CA SER A 674 20.52 -15.71 12.02
C SER A 674 19.14 -15.33 12.55
N ASP A 675 19.02 -14.04 12.84
CA ASP A 675 17.81 -13.22 12.91
C ASP A 675 16.58 -13.85 12.23
N PHE A 676 15.48 -14.11 12.96
CA PHE A 676 14.10 -13.94 12.46
C PHE A 676 13.10 -13.91 13.64
N LEU A 677 12.29 -12.85 13.61
CA LEU A 677 11.23 -12.40 14.53
C LEU A 677 10.49 -13.50 15.33
N SER A 678 10.73 -13.50 16.64
CA SER A 678 9.69 -13.81 17.62
C SER A 678 9.03 -12.49 18.03
N TYR A 679 7.70 -12.41 17.94
CA TYR A 679 6.92 -11.32 18.54
C TYR A 679 6.80 -11.60 20.04
N PRO A 680 7.10 -10.65 20.94
CA PRO A 680 6.56 -10.70 22.28
C PRO A 680 5.12 -10.19 22.22
N ASP A 681 4.16 -11.10 22.43
CA ASP A 681 2.82 -10.76 22.92
C ASP A 681 2.95 -10.40 24.41
N GLU A 682 3.57 -9.28 24.74
CA GLU A 682 3.59 -8.76 26.10
C GLU A 682 3.69 -7.23 26.10
N ALA A 683 2.63 -6.62 26.66
CA ALA A 683 2.52 -5.29 27.23
C ALA A 683 3.48 -4.19 26.73
N ILE A 684 3.01 -3.35 25.81
CA ILE A 684 3.32 -1.92 25.83
C ILE A 684 1.98 -1.18 25.81
N ASP A 685 1.37 -1.13 27.00
CA ASP A 685 0.46 -0.06 27.38
C ASP A 685 1.32 1.07 27.93
N ALA A 686 1.53 2.11 27.13
CA ALA A 686 1.75 3.49 27.56
C ALA A 686 1.84 4.36 26.29
N ASP A 687 0.88 5.29 26.16
CA ASP A 687 1.09 6.53 25.43
C ASP A 687 2.24 7.27 26.12
N GLU A 688 3.48 7.03 25.70
CA GLU A 688 4.57 7.97 25.96
C GLU A 688 4.93 8.67 24.66
N ASP A 689 4.84 10.00 24.70
CA ASP A 689 5.47 10.90 23.76
C ASP A 689 6.97 10.60 23.73
N ILE A 690 7.38 9.71 22.82
CA ILE A 690 8.80 9.46 22.53
C ILE A 690 9.33 10.71 21.83
N THR A 691 9.83 11.63 22.65
CA THR A 691 10.74 12.69 22.27
C THR A 691 12.07 12.04 21.90
N VAL A 692 12.41 12.10 20.61
CA VAL A 692 13.77 11.78 20.17
C VAL A 692 14.66 12.93 20.64
N GLN A 693 15.38 12.73 21.75
CA GLN A 693 16.49 13.61 22.08
C GLN A 693 17.58 13.44 21.02
N VAL A 694 17.82 14.53 20.29
CA VAL A 694 18.95 14.66 19.37
C VAL A 694 20.16 15.03 20.23
N PRO A 695 21.32 14.36 20.09
CA PRO A 695 22.54 14.81 20.75
C PRO A 695 22.92 16.18 20.20
N ASP A 696 23.27 17.10 21.08
CA ASP A 696 23.73 18.44 20.70
C ASP A 696 24.84 18.34 19.65
N THR A 697 24.62 19.00 18.51
CA THR A 697 25.66 19.22 17.50
C THR A 697 26.82 19.96 18.17
N PRO A 698 28.07 19.47 18.10
CA PRO A 698 29.19 20.27 18.57
C PRO A 698 29.32 21.49 17.66
N THR A 699 29.33 22.67 18.29
CA THR A 699 29.58 23.99 17.72
C THR A 699 30.86 24.06 16.90
#